data_AF-A0AAE0LMW3-F1
#
_entry.id   AF-A0AAE0LMW3-F1
#
_cell.length_a   1.000
_cell.length_b   1.000
_cell.length_c   1.000
_cell.angle_alpha   90.00
_cell.angle_beta   90.00
_cell.angle_gamma   90.00
#
_symmetry.space_group_name_H-M   'P 1'
#
loop_
_entity.id
_entity.type
_entity.pdbx_description
1 polymer ?
#
loop_
_entity_poly.entity_id
_entity_poly.type
_entity_poly.pdbx_seq_one_letter_code
_entity_poly.pdbx_strand_id
1 'polypeptide(L)'
;MPPFTLTTTYQQRLTRVPLAYTMPKRDRFRDLLSTVPRPWKQKQERRTRGDEETEPPQELAAICEECRNLDPNDSEFNDLYVWSSPPSGEPPSTCRFCQFIYDAVTAMVPSFASEAQIHASVESVPAQNRIDLRFGGRLAVHVYNAPALVPDRQRQPLAGNTRKENESFAFVLEQIQNCKQNHAVCSQRSPTFQPTRLIHCAGKTGSLRLVELDPITEISCPVEYVALSYCWGASASFKTTRENIDQHRKGFEVSELPKSLQDAIEVAKKLNVEYIWIDAICIVQGDAADWERESGMMADVYGNACVTIAALSASSVADGFLHLKRNPLQISRSWSDDHGATTALVAQEKVRTGLHVSTLRNNWSPTMGTQQGDFDPVQTRGWCFQEEILSNRYVAFSRQEMQWSCRATSTCQCGSLDHGESTGPLRQAPSIQDDPFGFWAEMLPFYTQRNLSYPHDRLPAISGLARTIQRCTSADYVAGIWLQDLKRSLNWKLQDDINTCPSTYRAPSFSWASIDSPIFMYTTSDLLPDIVSVVSWDVEPKRQDPFGELKHASLTLNGFVHTATLRHRSETSDGFEFRVNIASEAAVLDDDTHLVKFETKSSDGTEMWSVRRSDKEVKHVKGEWGPGVAVLALCLAVSEKAAEFIILGQSPHDATKLERIGSARFTAVTPSYVDFANEVTRDCYRQTITLV
;
A
#
# COMPACT_ATOMS: atom_id res chain seq x y z
N MET A 1 -0.74 37.68 21.26
CA MET A 1 0.34 38.09 20.33
C MET A 1 -0.26 38.08 18.93
N PRO A 2 0.08 39.05 18.05
CA PRO A 2 -0.82 39.45 16.96
C PRO A 2 -0.98 38.33 15.92
N PRO A 3 -2.14 38.27 15.23
CA PRO A 3 -2.42 37.24 14.24
C PRO A 3 -1.53 37.47 13.02
N PHE A 4 -0.70 36.49 12.69
CA PHE A 4 -0.02 36.45 11.40
C PHE A 4 -1.06 36.19 10.32
N THR A 5 -1.34 37.21 9.52
CA THR A 5 -2.06 37.13 8.26
C THR A 5 -1.33 36.17 7.32
N LEU A 6 -1.94 35.03 7.02
CA LEU A 6 -1.54 34.15 5.93
C LEU A 6 -1.76 34.92 4.62
N THR A 7 -0.68 35.48 4.08
CA THR A 7 -0.65 36.12 2.77
C THR A 7 -0.97 35.11 1.68
N THR A 8 -2.08 35.36 1.02
CA THR A 8 -2.53 34.89 -0.28
C THR A 8 -1.36 34.74 -1.27
N THR A 9 -0.84 33.53 -1.43
CA THR A 9 0.04 33.18 -2.58
C THR A 9 -0.32 31.85 -3.23
N TYR A 10 -1.45 31.26 -2.86
CA TYR A 10 -1.90 29.95 -3.35
C TYR A 10 -2.63 30.00 -4.72
N GLN A 11 -2.86 31.19 -5.31
CA GLN A 11 -3.62 31.33 -6.57
C GLN A 11 -2.82 31.89 -7.77
N GLN A 12 -1.49 32.07 -7.69
CA GLN A 12 -0.73 32.69 -8.79
C GLN A 12 0.53 31.94 -9.24
N ARG A 13 0.55 30.60 -9.19
CA ARG A 13 1.57 29.80 -9.90
C ARG A 13 1.00 28.71 -10.82
N LEU A 14 -0.13 28.99 -11.46
CA LEU A 14 -0.65 28.24 -12.61
C LEU A 14 -0.44 28.98 -13.95
N THR A 15 0.59 29.83 -14.04
CA THR A 15 1.01 30.39 -15.32
C THR A 15 1.96 29.43 -16.02
N ARG A 16 1.39 28.70 -16.98
CA ARG A 16 2.01 28.07 -18.16
C ARG A 16 3.51 28.37 -18.29
N VAL A 17 4.35 27.40 -17.94
CA VAL A 17 5.69 27.30 -18.53
C VAL A 17 5.55 26.44 -19.78
N PRO A 18 5.75 26.99 -20.99
CA PRO A 18 5.87 26.16 -22.18
C PRO A 18 7.24 25.48 -22.09
N LEU A 19 7.28 24.22 -21.64
CA LEU A 19 8.44 23.36 -21.86
C LEU A 19 8.46 22.97 -23.34
N ALA A 20 8.86 23.92 -24.19
CA ALA A 20 9.40 23.62 -25.50
C ALA A 20 10.82 23.08 -25.29
N TYR A 21 10.92 21.81 -24.87
CA TYR A 21 12.14 21.03 -25.05
C TYR A 21 11.99 20.25 -26.36
N THR A 22 12.27 20.92 -27.47
CA THR A 22 12.55 20.24 -28.74
C THR A 22 13.88 19.49 -28.58
N MET A 23 13.81 18.23 -28.15
CA MET A 23 14.90 17.26 -28.33
C MET A 23 14.65 16.43 -29.60
N PRO A 24 15.70 16.06 -30.35
CA PRO A 24 15.58 15.51 -31.69
C PRO A 24 15.07 14.07 -31.64
N LYS A 25 13.83 13.83 -32.09
CA LYS A 25 13.15 12.53 -32.05
C LYS A 25 13.40 11.60 -33.24
N ARG A 26 14.43 11.80 -34.08
CA ARG A 26 14.52 11.09 -35.36
C ARG A 26 15.70 10.16 -35.59
N ASP A 27 16.80 10.28 -34.85
CA ASP A 27 18.03 9.60 -35.28
C ASP A 27 18.54 8.48 -34.35
N ARG A 28 18.14 8.43 -33.07
CA ARG A 28 18.72 7.44 -32.12
C ARG A 28 18.13 6.02 -32.20
N PHE A 29 16.93 5.83 -32.72
CA PHE A 29 16.35 4.48 -32.89
C PHE A 29 16.88 3.77 -34.15
N ARG A 30 17.21 4.55 -35.18
CA ARG A 30 17.85 4.06 -36.41
C ARG A 30 19.25 3.51 -36.14
N ASP A 31 19.98 4.05 -35.15
CA ASP A 31 21.32 3.60 -34.76
C ASP A 31 21.33 2.29 -33.96
N LEU A 32 20.17 1.90 -33.47
CA LEU A 32 19.99 0.82 -32.54
C LEU A 32 19.60 -0.46 -33.30
N LEU A 33 18.77 -0.29 -34.34
CA LEU A 33 18.50 -1.31 -35.35
C LEU A 33 19.52 -1.33 -36.50
N SER A 34 20.46 -0.38 -36.59
CA SER A 34 21.57 -0.41 -37.57
C SER A 34 22.78 -1.24 -37.12
N THR A 35 22.85 -1.57 -35.83
CA THR A 35 23.84 -2.49 -35.23
C THR A 35 23.29 -3.89 -34.99
N VAL A 36 22.03 -4.15 -35.33
CA VAL A 36 21.53 -5.49 -35.62
C VAL A 36 21.99 -5.80 -37.05
N PRO A 37 22.36 -7.06 -37.40
CA PRO A 37 22.87 -7.38 -38.73
C PRO A 37 22.06 -6.69 -39.84
N ARG A 38 22.74 -6.35 -40.93
CA ARG A 38 22.26 -5.44 -41.99
C ARG A 38 21.00 -5.78 -42.82
N PRO A 39 20.12 -6.77 -42.61
CA PRO A 39 18.99 -6.94 -43.53
C PRO A 39 17.67 -6.28 -43.09
N TRP A 40 17.63 -5.54 -41.98
CA TRP A 40 16.39 -4.90 -41.49
C TRP A 40 15.89 -3.71 -42.35
N LYS A 41 16.72 -3.12 -43.23
CA LYS A 41 16.32 -1.95 -44.05
C LYS A 41 15.68 -2.28 -45.41
N GLN A 42 15.78 -3.52 -45.91
CA GLN A 42 15.45 -3.78 -47.32
C GLN A 42 13.96 -4.02 -47.64
N LYS A 43 13.06 -4.12 -46.64
CA LYS A 43 11.64 -4.40 -46.92
C LYS A 43 10.84 -3.17 -47.39
N GLN A 44 11.24 -1.95 -47.01
CA GLN A 44 10.51 -0.73 -47.40
C GLN A 44 10.90 -0.15 -48.77
N GLU A 45 12.15 -0.30 -49.23
CA GLU A 45 12.56 0.18 -50.57
C GLU A 45 12.25 -0.82 -51.70
N ARG A 46 12.12 -2.11 -51.38
CA ARG A 46 11.86 -3.18 -52.36
C ARG A 46 10.39 -3.32 -52.80
N ARG A 47 9.43 -2.66 -52.14
CA ARG A 47 8.02 -2.62 -52.63
C ARG A 47 7.82 -1.66 -53.81
N THR A 48 8.79 -0.80 -54.11
CA THR A 48 8.69 0.21 -55.19
C THR A 48 9.51 -0.08 -56.44
N ARG A 49 10.35 -1.13 -56.45
CA ARG A 49 11.10 -1.55 -57.64
C ARG A 49 11.03 -3.07 -57.73
N GLY A 50 10.39 -3.56 -58.80
CA GLY A 50 10.24 -4.97 -59.09
C GLY A 50 11.56 -5.60 -59.51
N ASP A 51 12.45 -5.82 -58.54
CA ASP A 51 13.70 -6.53 -58.69
C ASP A 51 13.60 -7.90 -57.98
N GLU A 52 14.19 -8.92 -58.61
CA GLU A 52 14.17 -10.33 -58.22
C GLU A 52 14.55 -10.59 -56.75
N GLU A 53 13.83 -11.56 -56.15
CA GLU A 53 14.00 -12.03 -54.78
C GLU A 53 15.45 -12.49 -54.52
N THR A 54 16.24 -11.63 -53.89
CA THR A 54 17.47 -12.05 -53.21
C THR A 54 17.12 -12.39 -51.77
N GLU A 55 17.28 -13.68 -51.42
CA GLU A 55 17.04 -14.26 -50.10
C GLU A 55 17.68 -13.39 -48.98
N PRO A 56 17.00 -13.23 -47.83
CA PRO A 56 17.59 -12.54 -46.69
C PRO A 56 18.89 -13.24 -46.27
N PRO A 57 19.92 -12.51 -45.80
CA PRO A 57 21.15 -13.11 -45.28
C PRO A 57 20.84 -14.22 -44.28
N GLN A 58 21.55 -15.34 -44.40
CA GLN A 58 21.29 -16.62 -43.72
C GLN A 58 21.09 -16.52 -42.19
N GLU A 59 21.50 -15.42 -41.55
CA GLU A 59 21.31 -15.18 -40.11
C GLU A 59 19.92 -14.60 -39.74
N LEU A 60 19.23 -13.90 -40.64
CA LEU A 60 17.84 -13.47 -40.44
C LEU A 60 16.82 -14.60 -40.70
N ALA A 61 17.26 -15.69 -41.33
CA ALA A 61 16.48 -16.92 -41.45
C ALA A 61 16.24 -17.60 -40.07
N ALA A 62 16.91 -17.14 -39.00
CA ALA A 62 16.80 -17.67 -37.64
C ALA A 62 15.86 -16.87 -36.72
N ILE A 63 15.07 -15.92 -37.22
CA ILE A 63 14.01 -15.23 -36.47
C ILE A 63 12.70 -15.31 -37.26
N CYS A 64 11.64 -15.87 -36.65
CA CYS A 64 10.34 -16.04 -37.29
C CYS A 64 9.63 -14.68 -37.48
N GLU A 65 8.62 -14.65 -38.36
CA GLU A 65 7.84 -13.44 -38.67
C GLU A 65 7.18 -12.83 -37.42
N GLU A 66 6.61 -13.66 -36.54
CA GLU A 66 5.99 -13.21 -35.29
C GLU A 66 6.97 -12.47 -34.38
N CYS A 67 8.23 -12.92 -34.29
CA CYS A 67 9.26 -12.27 -33.49
C CYS A 67 9.85 -11.02 -34.17
N ARG A 68 9.73 -10.90 -35.49
CA ARG A 68 10.13 -9.67 -36.22
C ARG A 68 9.14 -8.53 -35.95
N ASN A 69 7.87 -8.85 -35.71
CA ASN A 69 6.78 -7.88 -35.47
C ASN A 69 6.76 -7.31 -34.04
N LEU A 70 7.78 -7.58 -33.23
CA LEU A 70 7.97 -6.98 -31.91
C LEU A 70 8.64 -5.59 -31.96
N ASP A 71 8.91 -5.03 -33.16
CA ASP A 71 9.40 -3.66 -33.32
C ASP A 71 8.23 -2.66 -33.14
N PRO A 72 8.25 -1.81 -32.09
CA PRO A 72 7.21 -0.81 -31.84
C PRO A 72 7.10 0.28 -32.91
N ASN A 73 8.03 0.35 -33.88
CA ASN A 73 7.96 1.27 -35.02
C ASN A 73 7.45 0.59 -36.30
N ASP A 74 7.16 -0.71 -36.28
CA ASP A 74 6.50 -1.38 -37.37
C ASP A 74 5.01 -1.01 -37.40
N SER A 75 4.47 -0.78 -38.60
CA SER A 75 3.04 -0.55 -38.81
C SER A 75 2.16 -1.72 -38.40
N GLU A 76 2.74 -2.92 -38.29
CA GLU A 76 2.08 -4.16 -37.87
C GLU A 76 2.33 -4.50 -36.39
N PHE A 77 2.93 -3.58 -35.61
CA PHE A 77 3.14 -3.77 -34.17
C PHE A 77 1.80 -4.02 -33.45
N ASN A 78 1.80 -5.02 -32.58
CA ASN A 78 0.67 -5.37 -31.73
C ASN A 78 1.11 -5.33 -30.26
N ASP A 79 0.34 -4.64 -29.41
CA ASP A 79 0.55 -4.57 -27.97
C ASP A 79 0.25 -5.90 -27.25
N LEU A 80 -0.36 -6.85 -27.97
CA LEU A 80 -0.55 -8.23 -27.55
C LEU A 80 0.22 -9.21 -28.45
N TYR A 81 1.18 -9.91 -27.87
CA TYR A 81 1.92 -11.00 -28.51
C TYR A 81 1.32 -12.34 -28.08
N VAL A 82 0.84 -13.13 -29.04
CA VAL A 82 0.37 -14.50 -28.79
C VAL A 82 1.48 -15.46 -29.17
N TRP A 83 2.07 -16.09 -28.17
CA TRP A 83 3.07 -17.13 -28.38
C TRP A 83 2.38 -18.50 -28.42
N SER A 84 2.54 -19.23 -29.51
CA SER A 84 2.00 -20.59 -29.62
C SER A 84 3.08 -21.61 -29.21
N SER A 85 2.76 -22.46 -28.24
CA SER A 85 3.64 -23.57 -27.85
C SER A 85 3.72 -24.56 -29.00
N PRO A 86 4.92 -25.08 -29.34
CA PRO A 86 5.03 -26.10 -30.38
C PRO A 86 4.18 -27.33 -30.00
N PRO A 87 3.47 -27.95 -30.95
CA PRO A 87 2.70 -29.15 -30.68
C PRO A 87 3.62 -30.24 -30.11
N SER A 88 3.12 -30.92 -29.07
CA SER A 88 3.85 -31.87 -28.23
C SER A 88 4.75 -32.83 -29.04
N GLY A 89 6.06 -32.60 -29.01
CA GLY A 89 7.08 -33.53 -29.52
C GLY A 89 8.05 -32.98 -30.58
N GLU A 90 7.80 -31.81 -31.17
CA GLU A 90 8.76 -31.16 -32.08
C GLU A 90 9.51 -30.01 -31.36
N PRO A 91 10.82 -29.82 -31.61
CA PRO A 91 11.54 -28.68 -31.02
C PRO A 91 10.85 -27.38 -31.43
N PRO A 92 10.80 -26.35 -30.54
CA PRO A 92 10.29 -25.05 -30.89
C PRO A 92 10.99 -24.57 -32.17
N SER A 93 10.26 -23.85 -33.01
CA SER A 93 10.73 -23.20 -34.24
C SER A 93 12.25 -22.96 -34.30
N THR A 94 12.88 -23.08 -35.47
CA THR A 94 14.28 -22.67 -35.71
C THR A 94 14.65 -21.24 -35.24
N CYS A 95 13.64 -20.46 -34.83
CA CYS A 95 13.81 -19.17 -34.19
C CYS A 95 14.45 -19.24 -32.79
N ARG A 96 15.62 -18.63 -32.67
CA ARG A 96 16.37 -18.53 -31.39
C ARG A 96 15.65 -17.72 -30.31
N PHE A 97 14.83 -16.75 -30.71
CA PHE A 97 14.05 -15.91 -29.80
C PHE A 97 12.86 -16.66 -29.21
N CYS A 98 12.10 -17.37 -30.04
CA CYS A 98 11.05 -18.29 -29.59
C CYS A 98 11.60 -19.37 -28.65
N GLN A 99 12.76 -19.95 -28.97
CA GLN A 99 13.41 -20.94 -28.11
C GLN A 99 13.79 -20.34 -26.75
N PHE A 100 14.36 -19.13 -26.74
CA PHE A 100 14.69 -18.46 -25.49
C PHE A 100 13.46 -18.18 -24.64
N ILE A 101 12.38 -17.67 -25.25
CA ILE A 101 11.11 -17.47 -24.55
C ILE A 101 10.59 -18.81 -24.01
N TYR A 102 10.56 -19.86 -24.83
CA TYR A 102 10.15 -21.21 -24.39
C TYR A 102 10.94 -21.68 -23.17
N ASP A 103 12.27 -21.65 -23.26
CA ASP A 103 13.16 -22.11 -22.19
C ASP A 103 12.96 -21.30 -20.91
N ALA A 104 12.83 -19.97 -21.04
CA ALA A 104 12.63 -19.08 -19.90
C ALA A 104 11.26 -19.29 -19.23
N VAL A 105 10.20 -19.32 -20.04
CA VAL A 105 8.80 -19.47 -19.64
C VAL A 105 8.60 -20.82 -18.94
N THR A 106 9.09 -21.91 -19.54
CA THR A 106 8.94 -23.27 -18.97
C THR A 106 9.83 -23.53 -17.77
N ALA A 107 11.02 -22.92 -17.69
CA ALA A 107 11.88 -23.02 -16.52
C ALA A 107 11.33 -22.26 -15.31
N MET A 108 10.72 -21.09 -15.52
CA MET A 108 10.24 -20.24 -14.42
C MET A 108 8.78 -20.51 -14.03
N VAL A 109 7.94 -20.90 -15.00
CA VAL A 109 6.52 -21.22 -14.77
C VAL A 109 6.20 -22.55 -15.46
N PRO A 110 6.47 -23.70 -14.81
CA PRO A 110 6.35 -25.01 -15.46
C PRO A 110 4.95 -25.32 -16.04
N SER A 111 3.88 -24.72 -15.51
CA SER A 111 2.52 -24.91 -16.03
C SER A 111 2.37 -24.44 -17.48
N PHE A 112 3.15 -23.44 -17.89
CA PHE A 112 3.16 -22.93 -19.26
C PHE A 112 3.61 -23.97 -20.29
N ALA A 113 4.35 -25.00 -19.88
CA ALA A 113 4.71 -26.11 -20.78
C ALA A 113 3.48 -26.88 -21.30
N SER A 114 2.35 -26.82 -20.58
CA SER A 114 1.09 -27.49 -20.94
C SER A 114 0.08 -26.61 -21.69
N GLU A 115 0.36 -25.31 -21.82
CA GLU A 115 -0.52 -24.36 -22.49
C GLU A 115 -0.23 -24.32 -24.00
N ALA A 116 -1.28 -24.45 -24.83
CA ALA A 116 -1.14 -24.43 -26.29
C ALA A 116 -0.82 -23.01 -26.82
N GLN A 117 -1.33 -21.98 -26.15
CA GLN A 117 -1.08 -20.58 -26.46
C GLN A 117 -0.87 -19.81 -25.17
N ILE A 118 0.17 -18.98 -25.15
CA ILE A 118 0.49 -18.09 -24.03
C ILE A 118 0.47 -16.66 -24.55
N HIS A 119 -0.32 -15.82 -23.88
CA HIS A 119 -0.44 -14.41 -24.24
C HIS A 119 0.55 -13.57 -23.43
N ALA A 120 1.26 -12.69 -24.11
CA ALA A 120 2.14 -11.69 -23.51
C ALA A 120 1.73 -10.29 -23.95
N SER A 121 1.63 -9.35 -23.03
CA SER A 121 1.59 -7.93 -23.41
C SER A 121 3.00 -7.45 -23.73
N VAL A 122 3.15 -6.65 -24.78
CA VAL A 122 4.44 -6.11 -25.22
C VAL A 122 4.51 -4.64 -24.88
N GLU A 123 5.56 -4.23 -24.18
CA GLU A 123 5.83 -2.83 -23.87
C GLU A 123 7.25 -2.47 -24.34
N SER A 124 7.38 -1.34 -25.04
CA SER A 124 8.69 -0.82 -25.43
C SER A 124 9.16 0.24 -24.45
N VAL A 125 10.44 0.17 -24.06
CA VAL A 125 11.10 1.18 -23.22
C VAL A 125 12.28 1.79 -24.00
N PRO A 126 12.01 2.76 -24.90
CA PRO A 126 13.03 3.30 -25.81
C PRO A 126 14.23 3.94 -25.10
N ALA A 127 14.01 4.52 -23.92
CA ALA A 127 15.06 5.18 -23.13
C ALA A 127 16.19 4.22 -22.70
N GLN A 128 15.87 2.94 -22.56
CA GLN A 128 16.82 1.90 -22.13
C GLN A 128 17.20 0.94 -23.24
N ASN A 129 16.68 1.15 -24.46
CA ASN A 129 16.82 0.20 -25.54
C ASN A 129 16.33 -1.22 -25.16
N ARG A 130 15.09 -1.30 -24.67
CA ARG A 130 14.53 -2.53 -24.12
C ARG A 130 13.10 -2.81 -24.62
N ILE A 131 12.78 -4.08 -24.83
CA ILE A 131 11.40 -4.57 -25.01
C ILE A 131 11.05 -5.47 -23.82
N ASP A 132 9.86 -5.29 -23.26
CA ASP A 132 9.31 -6.05 -22.15
C ASP A 132 8.14 -6.91 -22.63
N LEU A 133 8.24 -8.22 -22.40
CA LEU A 133 7.14 -9.16 -22.61
C LEU A 133 6.59 -9.60 -21.26
N ARG A 134 5.32 -9.33 -20.98
CA ARG A 134 4.67 -9.68 -19.70
C ARG A 134 3.62 -10.76 -19.91
N PHE A 135 3.84 -11.94 -19.32
CA PHE A 135 2.98 -13.11 -19.50
C PHE A 135 2.00 -13.24 -18.33
N GLY A 136 0.77 -12.74 -18.47
CA GLY A 136 -0.30 -12.86 -17.45
C GLY A 136 0.11 -12.34 -16.06
N GLY A 137 1.03 -11.38 -16.01
CA GLY A 137 1.66 -10.86 -14.79
C GLY A 137 2.63 -11.83 -14.07
N ARG A 138 2.84 -13.06 -14.58
CA ARG A 138 3.65 -14.14 -13.96
C ARG A 138 5.13 -14.07 -14.27
N LEU A 139 5.47 -13.65 -15.47
CA LEU A 139 6.83 -13.57 -15.95
C LEU A 139 7.03 -12.27 -16.71
N ALA A 140 8.21 -11.67 -16.54
CA ALA A 140 8.69 -10.59 -17.38
C ALA A 140 9.92 -11.07 -18.15
N VAL A 141 9.93 -10.90 -19.47
CA VAL A 141 11.11 -11.13 -20.29
C VAL A 141 11.59 -9.80 -20.82
N HIS A 142 12.84 -9.44 -20.51
CA HIS A 142 13.49 -8.23 -20.94
C HIS A 142 14.46 -8.50 -22.10
N VAL A 143 14.38 -7.72 -23.15
CA VAL A 143 15.19 -7.89 -24.37
C VAL A 143 16.04 -6.65 -24.57
N TYR A 144 17.37 -6.79 -24.57
CA TYR A 144 18.34 -5.70 -24.74
C TYR A 144 19.14 -5.85 -26.04
N ASN A 145 19.59 -4.74 -26.62
CA ASN A 145 20.40 -4.73 -27.83
C ASN A 145 21.72 -3.93 -27.68
N ALA A 146 22.87 -4.55 -28.00
CA ALA A 146 24.22 -3.95 -28.21
C ALA A 146 24.92 -3.28 -26.97
N PRO A 147 26.27 -3.11 -26.94
CA PRO A 147 27.12 -3.46 -25.78
C PRO A 147 27.16 -2.47 -24.60
N ALA A 148 26.36 -1.39 -24.58
CA ALA A 148 26.50 -0.30 -23.62
C ALA A 148 25.36 -0.20 -22.58
N LEU A 149 24.35 -1.07 -22.65
CA LEU A 149 23.16 -0.97 -21.78
C LEU A 149 22.71 -2.34 -21.24
N VAL A 150 23.66 -3.22 -20.92
CA VAL A 150 23.41 -4.09 -19.75
C VAL A 150 23.56 -3.14 -18.56
N PRO A 151 22.50 -2.79 -17.79
CA PRO A 151 22.70 -2.08 -16.54
C PRO A 151 23.82 -2.81 -15.80
N ASP A 152 24.86 -2.05 -15.46
CA ASP A 152 26.18 -2.51 -15.04
C ASP A 152 26.16 -3.93 -14.46
N ARG A 153 27.00 -4.83 -15.01
CA ARG A 153 27.20 -6.20 -14.51
C ARG A 153 27.45 -6.25 -12.98
N GLN A 154 27.73 -5.11 -12.35
CA GLN A 154 27.83 -4.92 -10.91
C GLN A 154 26.55 -5.20 -10.10
N ARG A 155 25.34 -5.23 -10.70
CA ARG A 155 24.10 -5.57 -9.98
C ARG A 155 23.43 -6.84 -10.51
N GLN A 156 24.18 -7.91 -10.71
CA GLN A 156 23.55 -9.24 -10.77
C GLN A 156 22.83 -9.49 -9.43
N PRO A 157 21.61 -10.07 -9.42
CA PRO A 157 21.01 -10.56 -8.19
C PRO A 157 22.00 -11.52 -7.53
N LEU A 158 22.56 -11.09 -6.40
CA LEU A 158 23.65 -11.79 -5.72
C LEU A 158 23.27 -13.23 -5.45
N ALA A 159 23.89 -14.15 -6.19
CA ALA A 159 23.48 -15.54 -6.22
C ALA A 159 23.92 -16.30 -4.96
N GLY A 160 23.19 -16.18 -3.86
CA GLY A 160 23.69 -16.66 -2.57
C GLY A 160 22.67 -17.04 -1.50
N ASN A 161 23.11 -17.81 -0.51
CA ASN A 161 22.42 -17.92 0.78
C ASN A 161 22.75 -16.67 1.60
N THR A 162 21.75 -15.88 2.01
CA THR A 162 21.95 -14.62 2.76
C THR A 162 22.77 -14.81 4.04
N ARG A 163 22.78 -16.03 4.60
CA ARG A 163 23.55 -16.38 5.80
C ARG A 163 25.06 -16.55 5.55
N LYS A 164 25.51 -16.98 4.37
CA LYS A 164 26.90 -17.42 4.13
C LYS A 164 27.79 -16.41 3.39
N GLU A 165 27.21 -15.46 2.66
CA GLU A 165 27.99 -14.60 1.75
C GLU A 165 27.91 -13.13 2.18
N ASN A 166 29.07 -12.51 2.43
CA ASN A 166 29.18 -11.07 2.71
C ASN A 166 28.65 -10.22 1.54
N GLU A 167 28.72 -10.75 0.32
CA GLU A 167 28.24 -10.07 -0.89
C GLU A 167 26.73 -9.81 -0.82
N SER A 168 25.93 -10.71 -0.24
CA SER A 168 24.47 -10.51 -0.05
C SER A 168 24.13 -9.23 0.72
N PHE A 169 24.96 -8.82 1.68
CA PHE A 169 24.72 -7.60 2.48
C PHE A 169 25.29 -6.33 1.84
N ALA A 170 26.06 -6.44 0.76
CA ALA A 170 26.64 -5.30 0.06
C ALA A 170 25.54 -4.32 -0.40
N PHE A 171 24.42 -4.84 -0.93
CA PHE A 171 23.26 -4.05 -1.29
C PHE A 171 22.75 -3.19 -0.12
N VAL A 172 22.52 -3.79 1.05
CA VAL A 172 21.98 -3.08 2.23
C VAL A 172 22.95 -2.00 2.72
N LEU A 173 24.25 -2.34 2.77
CA LEU A 173 25.29 -1.40 3.20
C LEU A 173 25.42 -0.22 2.22
N GLU A 174 25.40 -0.48 0.92
CA GLU A 174 25.41 0.54 -0.14
C GLU A 174 24.20 1.48 0.01
N GLN A 175 22.99 0.94 0.21
CA GLN A 175 21.79 1.76 0.37
C GLN A 175 21.81 2.60 1.65
N ILE A 176 22.30 2.06 2.78
CA ILE A 176 22.47 2.82 4.02
C ILE A 176 23.46 3.97 3.80
N GLN A 177 24.61 3.71 3.17
CA GLN A 177 25.64 4.72 2.91
C GLN A 177 25.13 5.81 1.97
N ASN A 178 24.53 5.43 0.85
CA ASN A 178 23.91 6.35 -0.11
C ASN A 178 22.86 7.23 0.58
N CYS A 179 21.98 6.63 1.39
CA CYS A 179 20.95 7.37 2.12
C CYS A 179 21.53 8.34 3.16
N LYS A 180 22.55 7.93 3.92
CA LYS A 180 23.21 8.80 4.91
C LYS A 180 23.93 9.98 4.24
N GLN A 181 24.50 9.79 3.05
CA GLN A 181 25.28 10.81 2.33
C GLN A 181 24.41 11.76 1.50
N ASN A 182 23.35 11.24 0.86
CA ASN A 182 22.63 11.97 -0.20
C ASN A 182 21.19 12.37 0.17
N HIS A 183 20.59 11.80 1.23
CA HIS A 183 19.19 12.05 1.57
C HIS A 183 19.03 12.85 2.87
N ALA A 184 19.05 14.18 2.78
CA ALA A 184 18.91 15.07 3.95
C ALA A 184 17.63 14.81 4.77
N VAL A 185 16.52 14.48 4.09
CA VAL A 185 15.23 14.14 4.74
C VAL A 185 15.30 12.88 5.62
N CYS A 186 16.26 11.97 5.36
CA CYS A 186 16.47 10.73 6.10
C CYS A 186 17.46 10.86 7.27
N SER A 187 18.12 12.02 7.40
CA SER A 187 19.10 12.30 8.46
C SER A 187 18.48 12.95 9.70
N GLN A 188 17.18 13.24 9.66
CA GLN A 188 16.44 13.81 10.78
C GLN A 188 16.10 12.71 11.81
N ARG A 189 16.98 12.54 12.81
CA ARG A 189 16.65 11.86 14.06
C ARG A 189 16.32 12.92 15.12
N SER A 190 15.35 12.62 15.97
CA SER A 190 15.04 13.45 17.13
C SER A 190 16.23 13.40 18.10
N PRO A 191 16.87 14.55 18.40
CA PRO A 191 17.97 14.58 19.35
C PRO A 191 17.50 14.37 20.80
N THR A 192 16.19 14.42 21.05
CA THR A 192 15.59 14.34 22.39
C THR A 192 14.89 13.02 22.66
N PHE A 193 14.94 12.06 21.73
CA PHE A 193 14.28 10.76 21.89
C PHE A 193 15.28 9.61 21.91
N GLN A 194 15.03 8.65 22.79
CA GLN A 194 15.55 7.29 22.71
C GLN A 194 14.56 6.30 23.32
N PRO A 195 14.61 5.01 22.95
CA PRO A 195 13.78 3.97 23.57
C PRO A 195 14.10 3.80 25.06
N THR A 196 13.11 3.40 25.86
CA THR A 196 13.31 3.07 27.28
C THR A 196 14.30 1.92 27.46
N ARG A 197 14.25 0.94 26.54
CA ARG A 197 15.00 -0.31 26.61
C ARG A 197 15.52 -0.75 25.25
N LEU A 198 16.72 -1.32 25.24
CA LEU A 198 17.36 -1.92 24.07
C LEU A 198 18.07 -3.21 24.43
N ILE A 199 18.25 -4.10 23.46
CA ILE A 199 19.10 -5.27 23.60
C ILE A 199 20.50 -4.88 23.12
N HIS A 200 21.49 -4.96 24.00
CA HIS A 200 22.89 -4.79 23.64
C HIS A 200 23.47 -6.11 23.09
N CYS A 201 24.02 -6.06 21.87
CA CYS A 201 24.49 -7.22 21.12
C CYS A 201 25.93 -7.13 20.62
N ALA A 202 26.75 -6.16 21.08
CA ALA A 202 28.14 -5.93 20.61
C ALA A 202 29.17 -7.02 21.00
N GLY A 203 28.77 -8.08 21.70
CA GLY A 203 29.67 -9.10 22.23
C GLY A 203 30.11 -10.17 21.21
N LYS A 204 31.40 -10.55 21.26
CA LYS A 204 31.96 -11.71 20.52
C LYS A 204 31.44 -13.07 21.03
N THR A 205 30.96 -13.12 22.28
CA THR A 205 30.63 -14.36 22.99
C THR A 205 29.22 -14.88 22.75
N GLY A 206 28.41 -14.21 21.91
CA GLY A 206 27.00 -14.60 21.73
C GLY A 206 26.06 -14.14 22.86
N SER A 207 26.61 -13.53 23.91
CA SER A 207 25.86 -13.01 25.05
C SER A 207 25.17 -11.67 24.72
N LEU A 208 23.92 -11.55 25.13
CA LEU A 208 23.02 -10.41 24.97
C LEU A 208 22.58 -9.90 26.34
N ARG A 209 22.24 -8.61 26.44
CA ARG A 209 21.70 -8.00 27.66
C ARG A 209 20.60 -7.01 27.33
N LEU A 210 19.50 -7.05 28.08
CA LEU A 210 18.49 -5.99 28.07
C LEU A 210 19.01 -4.82 28.91
N VAL A 211 19.14 -3.66 28.28
CA VAL A 211 19.66 -2.43 28.88
C VAL A 211 18.54 -1.41 28.96
N GLU A 212 18.41 -0.76 30.12
CA GLU A 212 17.56 0.41 30.30
C GLU A 212 18.37 1.68 30.03
N LEU A 213 17.80 2.59 29.26
CA LEU A 213 18.44 3.84 28.90
C LEU A 213 17.89 4.98 29.75
N ASP A 214 18.79 5.74 30.37
CA ASP A 214 18.43 6.95 31.12
C ASP A 214 18.00 8.07 30.19
N PRO A 215 16.90 8.80 30.46
CA PRO A 215 16.41 9.87 29.59
C PRO A 215 17.51 10.80 29.07
N ILE A 216 17.40 11.22 27.81
CA ILE A 216 18.39 12.09 27.17
C ILE A 216 18.51 13.40 27.96
N THR A 217 19.74 13.71 28.37
CA THR A 217 20.15 14.98 28.96
C THR A 217 20.85 15.85 27.91
N GLU A 218 21.06 17.14 28.19
CA GLU A 218 21.74 18.07 27.27
C GLU A 218 23.16 17.64 26.83
N ILE A 219 23.76 16.65 27.52
CA ILE A 219 25.15 16.21 27.32
C ILE A 219 25.22 14.80 26.67
N SER A 220 24.12 14.05 26.62
CA SER A 220 24.10 12.69 26.08
C SER A 220 23.62 12.66 24.63
N CYS A 221 24.35 11.98 23.75
CA CYS A 221 23.87 11.67 22.40
C CYS A 221 22.91 10.47 22.43
N PRO A 222 21.84 10.46 21.62
CA PRO A 222 20.98 9.29 21.45
C PRO A 222 21.79 8.06 21.03
N VAL A 223 21.48 6.90 21.63
CA VAL A 223 22.09 5.61 21.26
C VAL A 223 21.66 5.22 19.85
N GLU A 224 22.60 4.76 19.02
CA GLU A 224 22.26 4.21 17.70
C GLU A 224 21.80 2.76 17.83
N TYR A 225 20.64 2.44 17.24
CA TYR A 225 20.04 1.11 17.28
C TYR A 225 19.34 0.76 15.97
N VAL A 226 19.05 -0.53 15.77
CA VAL A 226 18.13 -1.03 14.74
C VAL A 226 16.82 -1.49 15.38
N ALA A 227 15.71 -1.42 14.65
CA ALA A 227 14.43 -1.97 15.10
C ALA A 227 14.07 -3.22 14.27
N LEU A 228 13.29 -4.14 14.84
CA LEU A 228 12.80 -5.32 14.13
C LEU A 228 11.28 -5.21 13.90
N SER A 229 10.85 -5.48 12.66
CA SER A 229 9.46 -5.71 12.25
C SER A 229 9.31 -7.17 11.84
N TYR A 230 8.42 -7.91 12.51
CA TYR A 230 8.31 -9.36 12.32
C TYR A 230 6.96 -9.94 12.79
N CYS A 231 6.67 -11.17 12.34
CA CYS A 231 5.53 -11.93 12.84
C CYS A 231 5.91 -12.75 14.07
N TRP A 232 5.15 -12.59 15.16
CA TRP A 232 5.33 -13.42 16.36
C TRP A 232 4.98 -14.90 16.10
N GLY A 233 3.91 -15.17 15.35
CA GLY A 233 3.36 -16.51 15.17
C GLY A 233 2.60 -17.02 16.40
N ALA A 234 2.00 -18.21 16.30
CA ALA A 234 1.17 -18.79 17.36
C ALA A 234 1.96 -19.24 18.62
N SER A 235 3.27 -19.43 18.50
CA SER A 235 4.12 -20.05 19.53
C SER A 235 5.29 -19.16 19.98
N ALA A 236 5.13 -17.84 19.98
CA ALA A 236 6.18 -16.92 20.44
C ALA A 236 6.52 -17.17 21.92
N SER A 237 7.68 -17.78 22.17
CA SER A 237 8.06 -18.25 23.52
C SER A 237 9.01 -17.31 24.25
N PHE A 238 9.83 -16.53 23.55
CA PHE A 238 10.85 -15.67 24.16
C PHE A 238 10.36 -14.23 24.27
N LYS A 239 9.98 -13.81 25.49
CA LYS A 239 9.46 -12.48 25.78
C LYS A 239 9.84 -12.01 27.18
N THR A 240 9.91 -10.70 27.39
CA THR A 240 10.13 -10.11 28.71
C THR A 240 8.80 -9.97 29.45
N THR A 241 8.73 -10.40 30.70
CA THR A 241 7.63 -10.20 31.64
C THR A 241 8.18 -9.63 32.95
N ARG A 242 7.31 -9.28 33.90
CA ARG A 242 7.74 -8.78 35.21
C ARG A 242 8.59 -9.79 35.97
N GLU A 243 8.36 -11.09 35.75
CA GLU A 243 9.04 -12.18 36.45
C GLU A 243 10.46 -12.43 35.94
N ASN A 244 10.74 -12.15 34.66
CA ASN A 244 12.03 -12.49 34.03
C ASN A 244 12.87 -11.28 33.58
N ILE A 245 12.37 -10.05 33.73
CA ILE A 245 13.10 -8.84 33.32
C ILE A 245 14.49 -8.74 33.97
N ASP A 246 14.61 -9.07 35.26
CA ASP A 246 15.90 -9.04 35.96
C ASP A 246 16.88 -10.09 35.45
N GLN A 247 16.38 -11.22 34.94
CA GLN A 247 17.21 -12.21 34.26
C GLN A 247 17.69 -11.67 32.91
N HIS A 248 16.80 -11.07 32.11
CA HIS A 248 17.18 -10.48 30.82
C HIS A 248 18.18 -9.32 30.97
N ARG A 249 18.11 -8.55 32.07
CA ARG A 249 19.09 -7.51 32.43
C ARG A 249 20.46 -8.09 32.75
N LYS A 250 20.53 -9.22 33.45
CA LYS A 250 21.80 -9.93 33.75
C LYS A 250 22.44 -10.51 32.49
N GLY A 251 21.62 -11.02 31.59
CA GLY A 251 22.02 -11.47 30.25
C GLY A 251 21.43 -12.82 29.86
N PHE A 252 21.44 -13.08 28.56
CA PHE A 252 20.94 -14.29 27.91
C PHE A 252 21.72 -14.54 26.62
N GLU A 253 21.73 -15.76 26.11
CA GLU A 253 22.48 -16.15 24.92
C GLU A 253 21.65 -16.04 23.64
N VAL A 254 22.28 -15.66 22.53
CA VAL A 254 21.63 -15.63 21.20
C VAL A 254 20.96 -16.97 20.86
N SER A 255 21.54 -18.09 21.27
CA SER A 255 20.98 -19.43 21.00
C SER A 255 19.65 -19.70 21.69
N GLU A 256 19.31 -18.96 22.74
CA GLU A 256 18.01 -19.06 23.43
C GLU A 256 16.89 -18.36 22.65
N LEU A 257 17.25 -17.44 21.75
CA LEU A 257 16.28 -16.71 20.95
C LEU A 257 15.70 -17.58 19.83
N PRO A 258 14.44 -17.37 19.42
CA PRO A 258 13.89 -17.99 18.22
C PRO A 258 14.61 -17.51 16.95
N LYS A 259 14.48 -18.28 15.86
CA LYS A 259 15.31 -18.11 14.65
C LYS A 259 15.24 -16.72 14.03
N SER A 260 14.06 -16.10 13.93
CA SER A 260 13.90 -14.76 13.35
C SER A 260 14.59 -13.68 14.20
N LEU A 261 14.60 -13.84 15.53
CA LEU A 261 15.32 -12.91 16.40
C LEU A 261 16.84 -13.13 16.29
N GLN A 262 17.31 -14.38 16.23
CA GLN A 262 18.73 -14.68 15.96
C GLN A 262 19.21 -14.05 14.65
N ASP A 263 18.41 -14.21 13.60
CA ASP A 263 18.69 -13.64 12.27
C ASP A 263 18.75 -12.11 12.34
N ALA A 264 17.84 -11.46 13.09
CA ALA A 264 17.88 -10.02 13.31
C ALA A 264 19.15 -9.56 14.06
N ILE A 265 19.60 -10.29 15.08
CA ILE A 265 20.89 -10.03 15.76
C ILE A 265 22.06 -10.16 14.77
N GLU A 266 22.03 -11.17 13.89
CA GLU A 266 23.06 -11.36 12.86
C GLU A 266 23.11 -10.18 11.90
N VAL A 267 21.96 -9.68 11.45
CA VAL A 267 21.87 -8.47 10.60
C VAL A 267 22.41 -7.25 11.35
N ALA A 268 21.99 -7.02 12.60
CA ALA A 268 22.46 -5.87 13.40
C ALA A 268 24.00 -5.85 13.52
N LYS A 269 24.60 -7.02 13.79
CA LYS A 269 26.07 -7.19 13.85
C LYS A 269 26.74 -6.91 12.50
N LYS A 270 26.18 -7.41 11.40
CA LYS A 270 26.70 -7.15 10.04
C LYS A 270 26.61 -5.68 9.64
N LEU A 271 25.63 -4.96 10.17
CA LEU A 271 25.49 -3.50 10.01
C LEU A 271 26.38 -2.69 10.98
N ASN A 272 27.16 -3.35 11.83
CA ASN A 272 27.98 -2.74 12.87
C ASN A 272 27.17 -1.85 13.83
N VAL A 273 25.96 -2.28 14.20
CA VAL A 273 25.11 -1.61 15.19
C VAL A 273 25.02 -2.48 16.44
N GLU A 274 25.31 -1.87 17.59
CA GLU A 274 25.47 -2.56 18.87
C GLU A 274 24.17 -2.80 19.62
N TYR A 275 23.08 -2.13 19.23
CA TYR A 275 21.80 -2.18 19.91
C TYR A 275 20.66 -2.50 18.94
N ILE A 276 19.71 -3.28 19.42
CA ILE A 276 18.49 -3.62 18.69
C ILE A 276 17.26 -3.52 19.59
N TRP A 277 16.18 -3.00 19.03
CA TRP A 277 14.87 -2.96 19.65
C TRP A 277 13.99 -4.07 19.07
N ILE A 278 13.43 -4.90 19.95
CA ILE A 278 12.51 -6.00 19.61
C ILE A 278 11.34 -5.91 20.59
N ASP A 279 10.13 -5.65 20.11
CA ASP A 279 8.93 -5.41 20.93
C ASP A 279 8.71 -6.47 22.03
N ALA A 280 8.82 -7.76 21.70
CA ALA A 280 8.62 -8.86 22.65
C ALA A 280 9.60 -8.86 23.83
N ILE A 281 10.77 -8.22 23.68
CA ILE A 281 11.84 -8.20 24.68
C ILE A 281 11.99 -6.81 25.32
N CYS A 282 11.82 -5.74 24.54
CA CYS A 282 11.96 -4.35 25.00
C CYS A 282 10.67 -3.80 25.64
N ILE A 283 9.53 -4.47 25.48
CA ILE A 283 8.27 -4.16 26.17
C ILE A 283 7.98 -5.27 27.19
N VAL A 284 7.58 -4.88 28.41
CA VAL A 284 7.21 -5.83 29.45
C VAL A 284 5.82 -6.41 29.17
N GLN A 285 5.79 -7.63 28.67
CA GLN A 285 4.58 -8.32 28.27
C GLN A 285 3.72 -8.69 29.47
N GLY A 286 2.39 -8.51 29.33
CA GLY A 286 1.43 -8.70 30.41
C GLY A 286 1.35 -7.52 31.39
N ASP A 287 2.18 -6.49 31.23
CA ASP A 287 2.08 -5.24 31.98
C ASP A 287 1.35 -4.19 31.14
N ALA A 288 0.11 -3.90 31.53
CA ALA A 288 -0.75 -3.02 30.75
C ALA A 288 -0.31 -1.54 30.78
N ALA A 289 0.42 -1.11 31.81
CA ALA A 289 0.92 0.26 31.92
C ALA A 289 2.24 0.43 31.14
N ASP A 290 3.10 -0.58 31.17
CA ASP A 290 4.32 -0.61 30.36
C ASP A 290 3.97 -0.71 28.87
N TRP A 291 3.06 -1.62 28.50
CA TRP A 291 2.60 -1.77 27.13
C TRP A 291 2.08 -0.46 26.55
N GLU A 292 1.22 0.25 27.29
CA GLU A 292 0.65 1.51 26.83
C GLU A 292 1.70 2.60 26.60
N ARG A 293 2.65 2.73 27.54
CA ARG A 293 3.74 3.71 27.40
C ARG A 293 4.60 3.40 26.19
N GLU A 294 5.01 2.15 26.03
CA GLU A 294 5.90 1.74 24.93
C GLU A 294 5.17 1.71 23.56
N SER A 295 3.90 1.29 23.52
CA SER A 295 3.09 1.30 22.29
C SER A 295 2.85 2.73 21.80
N GLY A 296 2.62 3.67 22.72
CA GLY A 296 2.49 5.09 22.40
C GLY A 296 3.77 5.72 21.84
N MET A 297 4.94 5.11 22.12
CA MET A 297 6.25 5.52 21.63
C MET A 297 6.68 4.79 20.34
N MET A 298 5.93 3.80 19.83
CA MET A 298 6.36 2.99 18.68
C MET A 298 6.73 3.85 17.46
N ALA A 299 5.95 4.88 17.16
CA ALA A 299 6.27 5.84 16.10
C ALA A 299 7.68 6.42 16.23
N ASP A 300 8.02 6.86 17.44
CA ASP A 300 9.30 7.47 17.73
C ASP A 300 10.41 6.40 17.75
N VAL A 301 10.14 5.17 18.22
CA VAL A 301 11.09 4.04 18.17
C VAL A 301 11.47 3.68 16.73
N TYR A 302 10.50 3.42 15.86
CA TYR A 302 10.78 3.05 14.46
C TYR A 302 11.29 4.25 13.65
N GLY A 303 10.78 5.44 13.92
CA GLY A 303 11.21 6.68 13.26
C GLY A 303 12.65 7.07 13.58
N ASN A 304 13.14 6.80 14.79
CA ASN A 304 14.51 7.16 15.19
C ASN A 304 15.53 6.03 15.05
N ALA A 305 15.10 4.81 14.71
CA ALA A 305 16.01 3.71 14.41
C ALA A 305 16.95 4.07 13.25
N CYS A 306 18.18 3.54 13.29
CA CYS A 306 19.13 3.69 12.18
C CYS A 306 18.59 3.07 10.90
N VAL A 307 18.03 1.87 11.06
CA VAL A 307 17.27 1.12 10.06
C VAL A 307 16.33 0.15 10.78
N THR A 308 15.15 -0.05 10.20
CA THR A 308 14.23 -1.10 10.61
C THR A 308 14.45 -2.32 9.72
N ILE A 309 14.75 -3.45 10.34
CA ILE A 309 14.87 -4.76 9.70
C ILE A 309 13.48 -5.37 9.64
N ALA A 310 13.05 -5.81 8.47
CA ALA A 310 11.74 -6.42 8.30
C ALA A 310 11.86 -7.85 7.78
N ALA A 311 11.47 -8.80 8.63
CA ALA A 311 11.49 -10.23 8.35
C ALA A 311 10.26 -10.66 7.53
N LEU A 312 10.02 -10.02 6.38
CA LEU A 312 8.78 -10.12 5.63
C LEU A 312 8.38 -11.58 5.35
N SER A 313 9.32 -12.39 4.89
CA SER A 313 9.07 -13.78 4.51
C SER A 313 8.66 -14.71 5.67
N ALA A 314 8.97 -14.35 6.91
CA ALA A 314 8.75 -15.18 8.08
C ALA A 314 7.32 -15.01 8.62
N SER A 315 6.57 -16.11 8.68
CA SER A 315 5.20 -16.15 9.22
C SER A 315 5.16 -16.27 10.74
N SER A 316 6.27 -16.72 11.32
CA SER A 316 6.47 -16.92 12.76
C SER A 316 7.89 -16.57 13.17
N VAL A 317 8.08 -16.27 14.45
CA VAL A 317 9.41 -15.98 15.01
C VAL A 317 10.35 -17.21 14.95
N ALA A 318 9.80 -18.41 14.78
CA ALA A 318 10.55 -19.66 14.66
C ALA A 318 11.13 -19.91 13.26
N ASP A 319 10.61 -19.27 12.22
CA ASP A 319 10.96 -19.59 10.83
C ASP A 319 12.38 -19.13 10.47
N GLY A 320 12.77 -17.96 10.96
CA GLY A 320 13.94 -17.24 10.44
C GLY A 320 13.67 -16.67 9.04
N PHE A 321 14.57 -15.82 8.58
CA PHE A 321 14.47 -15.20 7.25
C PHE A 321 15.80 -15.23 6.49
N LEU A 322 16.96 -15.36 7.12
CA LEU A 322 18.25 -15.36 6.40
C LEU A 322 18.57 -16.66 5.67
N HIS A 323 17.81 -17.73 5.93
CA HIS A 323 18.05 -19.05 5.32
C HIS A 323 17.54 -19.15 3.87
N LEU A 324 16.63 -18.25 3.45
CA LEU A 324 16.04 -18.27 2.11
C LEU A 324 17.07 -17.88 1.06
N LYS A 325 17.02 -18.60 -0.07
CA LYS A 325 17.81 -18.27 -1.27
C LYS A 325 17.03 -17.26 -2.10
N ARG A 326 17.48 -16.01 -2.10
CA ARG A 326 16.77 -14.84 -2.63
C ARG A 326 17.28 -14.46 -4.02
N ASN A 327 17.06 -15.36 -4.98
CA ASN A 327 17.51 -15.19 -6.35
C ASN A 327 16.32 -15.47 -7.27
N PRO A 328 15.54 -14.44 -7.68
CA PRO A 328 14.59 -14.64 -8.78
C PRO A 328 15.38 -15.25 -9.95
N LEU A 329 14.84 -16.30 -10.56
CA LEU A 329 15.53 -16.98 -11.64
C LEU A 329 15.81 -15.96 -12.76
N GLN A 330 17.08 -15.90 -13.19
CA GLN A 330 17.49 -15.09 -14.32
C GLN A 330 18.12 -15.99 -15.36
N ILE A 331 17.56 -16.00 -16.56
CA ILE A 331 18.07 -16.75 -17.70
C ILE A 331 18.53 -15.72 -18.71
N SER A 332 19.83 -15.67 -18.97
CA SER A 332 20.40 -14.78 -19.96
C SER A 332 21.03 -15.57 -21.09
N ARG A 333 20.79 -15.16 -22.34
CA ARG A 333 21.56 -15.62 -23.50
C ARG A 333 22.10 -14.40 -24.24
N SER A 334 23.39 -14.44 -24.57
CA SER A 334 24.04 -13.39 -25.35
C SER A 334 24.59 -13.96 -26.64
N TRP A 335 24.50 -13.18 -27.71
CA TRP A 335 25.08 -13.50 -29.01
C TRP A 335 25.82 -12.28 -29.53
N SER A 336 26.99 -12.52 -30.10
CA SER A 336 27.73 -11.50 -30.84
C SER A 336 27.45 -11.72 -32.33
N ASP A 337 27.18 -10.65 -33.05
CA ASP A 337 27.15 -10.69 -34.52
C ASP A 337 28.58 -10.68 -35.11
N ASP A 338 28.67 -10.86 -36.42
CA ASP A 338 29.92 -10.81 -37.20
C ASP A 338 30.66 -9.46 -37.10
N HIS A 339 30.02 -8.43 -36.55
CA HIS A 339 30.57 -7.10 -36.32
C HIS A 339 30.97 -6.85 -34.85
N GLY A 340 30.84 -7.86 -33.98
CA GLY A 340 31.18 -7.79 -32.56
C GLY A 340 30.12 -7.10 -31.68
N ALA A 341 28.98 -6.70 -32.24
CA ALA A 341 27.86 -6.19 -31.46
C ALA A 341 27.19 -7.35 -30.70
N THR A 342 27.04 -7.19 -29.38
CA THR A 342 26.48 -8.25 -28.53
C THR A 342 25.05 -7.92 -28.12
N THR A 343 24.10 -8.76 -28.51
CA THR A 343 22.69 -8.70 -28.08
C THR A 343 22.48 -9.67 -26.93
N ALA A 344 21.81 -9.22 -25.87
CA ALA A 344 21.54 -10.04 -24.69
C ALA A 344 20.03 -10.13 -24.46
N LEU A 345 19.50 -11.36 -24.47
CA LEU A 345 18.17 -11.65 -23.97
C LEU A 345 18.27 -11.98 -22.49
N VAL A 346 17.45 -11.36 -21.66
CA VAL A 346 17.42 -11.59 -20.22
C VAL A 346 15.97 -11.81 -19.78
N ALA A 347 15.64 -13.05 -19.46
CA ALA A 347 14.41 -13.38 -18.79
C ALA A 347 14.65 -13.30 -17.29
N GLN A 348 13.74 -12.66 -16.58
CA GLN A 348 13.82 -12.55 -15.14
C GLN A 348 12.46 -12.87 -14.54
N GLU A 349 12.45 -13.76 -13.56
CA GLU A 349 11.25 -14.00 -12.77
C GLU A 349 10.81 -12.68 -12.12
N LYS A 350 9.56 -12.28 -12.36
CA LYS A 350 9.03 -11.04 -11.81
C LYS A 350 8.96 -11.19 -10.29
N VAL A 351 9.64 -10.31 -9.57
CA VAL A 351 9.46 -10.19 -8.12
C VAL A 351 8.05 -9.68 -7.85
N ARG A 352 7.28 -10.47 -7.10
CA ARG A 352 5.89 -10.22 -6.75
C ARG A 352 5.70 -9.94 -5.27
N THR A 353 6.65 -10.37 -4.45
CA THR A 353 6.59 -10.29 -2.98
C THR A 353 7.27 -9.05 -2.41
N GLY A 354 6.80 -8.60 -1.25
CA GLY A 354 7.38 -7.49 -0.51
C GLY A 354 6.95 -6.10 -1.00
N LEU A 355 7.88 -5.16 -1.00
CA LEU A 355 7.73 -3.73 -1.34
C LEU A 355 8.14 -3.39 -2.78
N HIS A 356 8.09 -4.36 -3.70
CA HIS A 356 8.59 -4.16 -5.06
C HIS A 356 7.76 -3.11 -5.84
N VAL A 357 8.44 -2.22 -6.57
CA VAL A 357 7.87 -1.03 -7.26
C VAL A 357 6.73 -1.40 -8.20
N SER A 358 6.87 -2.52 -8.93
CA SER A 358 5.87 -2.98 -9.91
C SER A 358 4.56 -3.48 -9.28
N THR A 359 4.56 -3.74 -7.96
CA THR A 359 3.37 -4.06 -7.15
C THR A 359 2.70 -2.79 -6.59
N LEU A 360 3.45 -1.69 -6.46
CA LEU A 360 2.99 -0.45 -5.82
C LEU A 360 2.51 0.63 -6.80
N ARG A 361 3.02 0.67 -8.05
CA ARG A 361 2.70 1.74 -9.01
C ARG A 361 1.51 1.50 -9.96
N ASN A 362 1.19 0.24 -10.28
CA ASN A 362 0.21 -0.07 -11.31
C ASN A 362 -1.25 -0.11 -10.81
N ASN A 363 -1.51 0.25 -9.55
CA ASN A 363 -2.81 0.10 -8.92
C ASN A 363 -3.35 1.44 -8.41
N TRP A 364 -4.17 2.12 -9.23
CA TRP A 364 -5.02 3.26 -8.81
C TRP A 364 -6.20 2.81 -7.91
N SER A 365 -6.38 1.50 -7.76
CA SER A 365 -7.19 0.87 -6.71
C SER A 365 -6.35 -0.24 -6.09
N PRO A 366 -5.97 -0.17 -4.80
CA PRO A 366 -5.18 -1.19 -4.14
C PRO A 366 -6.08 -2.35 -3.71
N THR A 367 -6.75 -3.01 -4.65
CA THR A 367 -7.16 -4.41 -4.48
C THR A 367 -5.97 -5.28 -4.86
N MET A 368 -5.01 -5.38 -3.93
CA MET A 368 -3.93 -6.37 -3.96
C MET A 368 -2.99 -6.32 -5.19
N GLY A 369 -1.80 -6.92 -5.07
CA GLY A 369 -1.27 -7.59 -6.26
C GLY A 369 -2.40 -8.46 -6.80
N THR A 370 -2.67 -8.44 -8.10
CA THR A 370 -3.91 -8.98 -8.71
C THR A 370 -4.13 -10.49 -8.48
N GLN A 371 -3.33 -11.15 -7.65
CA GLN A 371 -3.46 -12.54 -7.22
C GLN A 371 -3.24 -12.72 -5.71
N GLN A 372 -4.13 -13.49 -5.09
CA GLN A 372 -4.01 -14.02 -3.73
C GLN A 372 -2.66 -14.76 -3.60
N GLY A 373 -1.71 -14.22 -2.83
CA GLY A 373 -0.38 -14.83 -2.62
C GLY A 373 0.84 -13.92 -2.81
N ASP A 374 0.65 -12.69 -3.31
CA ASP A 374 1.75 -11.75 -3.55
C ASP A 374 2.22 -11.00 -2.27
N PHE A 375 1.50 -11.12 -1.15
CA PHE A 375 1.90 -10.50 0.12
C PHE A 375 2.74 -11.41 0.99
N ASP A 376 3.80 -10.82 1.55
CA ASP A 376 4.54 -11.49 2.60
C ASP A 376 3.82 -11.40 3.96
N PRO A 377 3.96 -12.41 4.84
CA PRO A 377 3.25 -12.47 6.11
C PRO A 377 3.23 -11.18 6.93
N VAL A 378 4.37 -10.49 7.08
CA VAL A 378 4.47 -9.24 7.86
C VAL A 378 3.60 -8.12 7.28
N GLN A 379 3.47 -8.05 5.95
CA GLN A 379 2.67 -7.01 5.29
C GLN A 379 1.17 -7.17 5.56
N THR A 380 0.74 -8.37 5.94
CA THR A 380 -0.65 -8.64 6.30
C THR A 380 -0.98 -8.24 7.74
N ARG A 381 -0.02 -7.79 8.56
CA ARG A 381 -0.24 -7.46 9.98
C ARG A 381 -0.45 -5.96 10.20
N GLY A 382 -1.50 -5.62 10.94
CA GLY A 382 -1.90 -4.22 11.20
C GLY A 382 -0.83 -3.41 11.93
N TRP A 383 -0.24 -3.94 13.02
CA TRP A 383 0.85 -3.27 13.74
C TRP A 383 2.07 -2.97 12.86
N CYS A 384 2.40 -3.89 11.94
CA CYS A 384 3.53 -3.72 11.03
C CYS A 384 3.32 -2.60 9.99
N PHE A 385 2.12 -2.02 9.89
CA PHE A 385 1.86 -0.87 9.01
C PHE A 385 2.60 0.37 9.45
N GLN A 386 2.46 0.75 10.72
CA GLN A 386 3.14 1.93 11.23
C GLN A 386 4.65 1.70 11.35
N GLU A 387 5.08 0.46 11.61
CA GLU A 387 6.50 0.07 11.63
C GLU A 387 7.16 0.35 10.27
N GLU A 388 6.47 0.03 9.18
CA GLU A 388 6.93 0.29 7.81
C GLU A 388 6.91 1.80 7.48
N ILE A 389 5.78 2.46 7.68
CA ILE A 389 5.56 3.83 7.18
C ILE A 389 6.34 4.88 7.97
N LEU A 390 6.52 4.68 9.28
CA LEU A 390 7.19 5.67 10.14
C LEU A 390 8.70 5.51 10.13
N SER A 391 9.22 4.37 9.66
CA SER A 391 10.65 4.12 9.57
C SER A 391 11.36 5.08 8.61
N ASN A 392 12.45 5.68 9.08
CA ASN A 392 13.32 6.51 8.24
C ASN A 392 14.04 5.71 7.14
N ARG A 393 14.41 4.47 7.48
CA ARG A 393 15.05 3.48 6.60
C ARG A 393 14.48 2.12 6.94
N TYR A 394 14.11 1.35 5.93
CA TYR A 394 13.43 0.06 6.06
C TYR A 394 14.08 -0.93 5.10
N VAL A 395 14.64 -2.02 5.63
CA VAL A 395 15.21 -3.11 4.84
C VAL A 395 14.32 -4.35 4.97
N ALA A 396 13.69 -4.70 3.85
CA ALA A 396 12.76 -5.80 3.75
C ALA A 396 13.45 -7.05 3.21
N PHE A 397 13.36 -8.14 3.98
CA PHE A 397 13.78 -9.48 3.57
C PHE A 397 12.56 -10.27 3.10
N SER A 398 12.16 -10.06 1.83
CA SER A 398 11.02 -10.74 1.22
C SER A 398 11.34 -12.21 0.92
N ARG A 399 10.35 -12.97 0.43
CA ARG A 399 10.56 -14.35 -0.03
C ARG A 399 11.51 -14.43 -1.22
N GLN A 400 11.50 -13.42 -2.11
CA GLN A 400 12.23 -13.46 -3.38
C GLN A 400 13.52 -12.63 -3.37
N GLU A 401 13.60 -11.52 -2.62
CA GLU A 401 14.75 -10.62 -2.63
C GLU A 401 14.87 -9.72 -1.38
N MET A 402 15.98 -8.99 -1.28
CA MET A 402 16.08 -7.86 -0.36
C MET A 402 15.61 -6.57 -1.02
N GLN A 403 14.86 -5.77 -0.28
CA GLN A 403 14.31 -4.51 -0.73
C GLN A 403 14.62 -3.40 0.27
N TRP A 404 14.79 -2.19 -0.24
CA TRP A 404 15.13 -1.01 0.52
C TRP A 404 14.06 0.05 0.31
N SER A 405 13.63 0.69 1.39
CA SER A 405 12.85 1.92 1.34
C SER A 405 13.37 2.91 2.36
N CYS A 406 13.43 4.18 1.97
CA CYS A 406 13.65 5.31 2.87
C CYS A 406 12.73 6.46 2.46
N ARG A 407 12.76 7.57 3.19
CA ARG A 407 11.89 8.73 2.90
C ARG A 407 12.12 9.38 1.53
N ALA A 408 13.26 9.13 0.88
CA ALA A 408 13.59 9.73 -0.42
C ALA A 408 13.45 8.75 -1.60
N THR A 409 13.85 7.49 -1.39
CA THR A 409 13.94 6.50 -2.47
C THR A 409 13.58 5.11 -1.96
N SER A 410 13.21 4.26 -2.89
CA SER A 410 13.12 2.82 -2.64
C SER A 410 13.72 2.07 -3.82
N THR A 411 14.34 0.93 -3.53
CA THR A 411 15.05 0.12 -4.54
C THR A 411 15.03 -1.34 -4.12
N CYS A 412 15.37 -2.24 -5.04
CA CYS A 412 15.44 -3.68 -4.79
C CYS A 412 16.84 -4.20 -5.12
N GLN A 413 17.18 -5.37 -4.59
CA GLN A 413 18.36 -6.13 -4.98
C GLN A 413 18.34 -6.47 -6.49
N CYS A 414 17.15 -6.61 -7.07
CA CYS A 414 16.96 -6.75 -8.51
C CYS A 414 17.36 -5.53 -9.36
N GLY A 415 17.70 -4.41 -8.73
CA GLY A 415 18.03 -3.14 -9.39
C GLY A 415 16.84 -2.42 -10.03
N SER A 416 15.66 -3.04 -10.13
CA SER A 416 14.51 -2.63 -10.94
C SER A 416 14.97 -2.24 -12.34
N LEU A 417 15.03 -3.23 -13.23
CA LEU A 417 15.26 -3.01 -14.65
C LEU A 417 14.28 -1.95 -15.22
N ASP A 418 13.13 -1.68 -14.58
CA ASP A 418 12.20 -0.57 -14.85
C ASP A 418 12.79 0.84 -14.55
N HIS A 419 14.06 1.08 -14.88
CA HIS A 419 14.80 2.36 -14.76
C HIS A 419 14.19 3.56 -15.50
N GLY A 420 13.08 3.38 -16.24
CA GLY A 420 12.41 4.48 -16.95
C GLY A 420 11.65 5.41 -16.00
N GLU A 421 11.39 4.95 -14.78
CA GLU A 421 10.41 5.57 -13.88
C GLU A 421 10.75 5.49 -12.38
N SER A 422 11.83 4.78 -12.02
CA SER A 422 12.10 4.27 -10.67
C SER A 422 13.04 5.13 -9.80
N THR A 423 13.28 6.39 -10.14
CA THR A 423 14.08 7.30 -9.29
C THR A 423 13.25 8.28 -8.45
N GLY A 424 11.92 8.22 -8.52
CA GLY A 424 11.03 8.98 -7.63
C GLY A 424 10.62 8.19 -6.38
N PRO A 425 10.11 8.85 -5.32
CA PRO A 425 9.47 8.16 -4.21
C PRO A 425 8.43 7.17 -4.75
N LEU A 426 8.39 5.96 -4.19
CA LEU A 426 7.46 4.88 -4.60
C LEU A 426 5.99 5.31 -4.61
N ARG A 427 5.69 6.36 -3.83
CA ARG A 427 4.37 6.91 -3.68
C ARG A 427 4.36 8.27 -4.38
N GLN A 428 3.54 8.41 -5.42
CA GLN A 428 3.01 9.71 -5.84
C GLN A 428 1.96 10.23 -4.82
N ALA A 429 1.96 9.67 -3.60
CA ALA A 429 1.17 10.17 -2.50
C ALA A 429 1.55 11.61 -2.19
N PRO A 430 0.59 12.45 -1.74
CA PRO A 430 0.95 13.66 -1.06
C PRO A 430 1.90 13.31 0.09
N SER A 431 3.02 14.03 0.18
CA SER A 431 3.86 13.88 1.35
C SER A 431 3.07 14.25 2.59
N ILE A 432 3.36 13.60 3.73
CA ILE A 432 2.85 14.03 5.04
C ILE A 432 3.20 15.49 5.33
N GLN A 433 4.22 16.07 4.69
CA GLN A 433 4.55 17.49 4.80
C GLN A 433 3.68 18.40 3.90
N ASP A 434 3.18 17.90 2.76
CA ASP A 434 2.47 18.70 1.75
C ASP A 434 0.95 18.69 1.98
N ASP A 435 0.36 17.50 2.17
CA ASP A 435 -1.04 17.31 2.56
C ASP A 435 -1.13 16.17 3.60
N PRO A 436 -0.96 16.48 4.91
CA PRO A 436 -1.02 15.48 5.98
C PRO A 436 -2.33 14.67 6.00
N PHE A 437 -3.46 15.29 5.67
CA PHE A 437 -4.77 14.61 5.66
C PHE A 437 -4.97 13.79 4.39
N GLY A 438 -4.42 14.24 3.25
CA GLY A 438 -4.36 13.45 2.01
C GLY A 438 -3.52 12.21 2.20
N PHE A 439 -2.36 12.37 2.85
CA PHE A 439 -1.52 11.26 3.22
C PHE A 439 -2.27 10.27 4.11
N TRP A 440 -2.98 10.75 5.16
CA TRP A 440 -3.83 9.88 5.99
C TRP A 440 -4.87 9.11 5.15
N ALA A 441 -5.62 9.82 4.31
CA ALA A 441 -6.69 9.23 3.51
C ALA A 441 -6.20 8.21 2.49
N GLU A 442 -4.99 8.40 1.94
CA GLU A 442 -4.37 7.42 1.04
C GLU A 442 -3.81 6.22 1.80
N MET A 443 -3.26 6.43 3.00
CA MET A 443 -2.65 5.37 3.80
C MET A 443 -3.67 4.47 4.48
N LEU A 444 -4.80 5.02 4.88
CA LEU A 444 -5.80 4.32 5.67
C LEU A 444 -6.36 3.04 4.99
N PRO A 445 -6.68 3.02 3.67
CA PRO A 445 -7.08 1.80 2.97
C PRO A 445 -6.07 0.64 3.13
N PHE A 446 -4.78 0.93 2.92
CA PHE A 446 -3.70 -0.06 3.08
C PHE A 446 -3.56 -0.58 4.51
N TYR A 447 -3.95 0.21 5.51
CA TYR A 447 -3.99 -0.23 6.90
C TYR A 447 -5.20 -1.13 7.17
N THR A 448 -6.39 -0.71 6.75
CA THR A 448 -7.65 -1.41 7.08
C THR A 448 -7.78 -2.80 6.45
N GLN A 449 -7.03 -3.07 5.38
CA GLN A 449 -6.90 -4.40 4.77
C GLN A 449 -6.04 -5.38 5.59
N ARG A 450 -5.29 -4.91 6.59
CA ARG A 450 -4.39 -5.76 7.36
C ARG A 450 -5.10 -6.44 8.53
N ASN A 451 -4.64 -7.63 8.85
CA ASN A 451 -5.13 -8.46 9.94
C ASN A 451 -4.60 -7.98 11.30
N LEU A 452 -5.49 -7.98 12.29
CA LEU A 452 -5.17 -7.76 13.69
C LEU A 452 -5.55 -9.01 14.49
N SER A 453 -4.66 -9.46 15.37
CA SER A 453 -4.96 -10.57 16.27
C SER A 453 -6.01 -10.18 17.31
N TYR A 454 -6.02 -8.91 17.72
CA TYR A 454 -7.00 -8.35 18.65
C TYR A 454 -7.77 -7.24 17.95
N PRO A 455 -9.09 -7.37 17.75
CA PRO A 455 -9.89 -6.36 17.06
C PRO A 455 -9.79 -4.97 17.71
N HIS A 456 -9.61 -4.89 19.03
CA HIS A 456 -9.47 -3.64 19.79
C HIS A 456 -8.20 -2.84 19.46
N ASP A 457 -7.21 -3.44 18.80
CA ASP A 457 -5.96 -2.77 18.37
C ASP A 457 -6.16 -1.88 17.12
N ARG A 458 -7.37 -1.78 16.57
CA ARG A 458 -7.63 -1.07 15.30
C ARG A 458 -7.33 0.43 15.30
N LEU A 459 -7.43 1.10 16.45
CA LEU A 459 -6.94 2.48 16.61
C LEU A 459 -5.50 2.51 17.15
N PRO A 460 -5.15 1.75 18.21
CA PRO A 460 -3.77 1.68 18.72
C PRO A 460 -2.71 1.39 17.65
N ALA A 461 -2.95 0.46 16.73
CA ALA A 461 -1.97 0.02 15.74
C ALA A 461 -1.65 1.03 14.63
N ILE A 462 -2.39 2.14 14.56
CA ILE A 462 -2.10 3.28 13.66
C ILE A 462 -1.93 4.62 14.42
N SER A 463 -2.05 4.59 15.75
CA SER A 463 -1.98 5.77 16.63
C SER A 463 -0.70 6.60 16.44
N GLY A 464 0.43 5.93 16.16
CA GLY A 464 1.70 6.59 15.90
C GLY A 464 1.68 7.49 14.66
N LEU A 465 1.03 7.03 13.59
CA LEU A 465 0.82 7.82 12.38
C LEU A 465 -0.15 8.98 12.65
N ALA A 466 -1.24 8.72 13.39
CA ALA A 466 -2.19 9.77 13.76
C ALA A 466 -1.49 10.88 14.56
N ARG A 467 -0.68 10.53 15.55
CA ARG A 467 0.12 11.49 16.33
C ARG A 467 1.06 12.31 15.46
N THR A 468 1.66 11.70 14.45
CA THR A 468 2.54 12.40 13.51
C THR A 468 1.76 13.45 12.71
N ILE A 469 0.57 13.11 12.22
CA ILE A 469 -0.31 14.07 11.52
C ILE A 469 -0.74 15.19 12.46
N GLN A 470 -1.17 14.88 13.69
CA GLN A 470 -1.53 15.91 14.67
C GLN A 470 -0.34 16.84 14.99
N ARG A 471 0.88 16.33 15.12
CA ARG A 471 2.08 17.17 15.34
C ARG A 471 2.30 18.16 14.18
N CYS A 472 1.96 17.77 12.95
CA CYS A 472 2.10 18.62 11.76
C CYS A 472 0.94 19.63 11.59
N THR A 473 -0.28 19.28 11.99
CA THR A 473 -1.49 20.08 11.71
C THR A 473 -2.07 20.78 12.93
N SER A 474 -1.72 20.34 14.14
CA SER A 474 -2.41 20.66 15.39
C SER A 474 -3.92 20.34 15.36
N ALA A 475 -4.35 19.42 14.49
CA ALA A 475 -5.74 19.05 14.30
C ALA A 475 -6.29 18.18 15.43
N ASP A 476 -7.59 18.30 15.66
CA ASP A 476 -8.33 17.49 16.60
C ASP A 476 -8.65 16.13 15.97
N TYR A 477 -8.41 15.08 16.76
CA TYR A 477 -8.61 13.69 16.38
C TYR A 477 -9.72 13.08 17.22
N VAL A 478 -10.75 12.54 16.57
CA VAL A 478 -11.88 11.91 17.23
C VAL A 478 -12.08 10.52 16.63
N ALA A 479 -11.60 9.49 17.33
CA ALA A 479 -11.81 8.09 16.96
C ALA A 479 -11.49 7.78 15.48
N GLY A 480 -10.39 8.29 14.93
CA GLY A 480 -10.04 8.06 13.52
C GLY A 480 -10.49 9.16 12.55
N ILE A 481 -11.21 10.18 13.02
CA ILE A 481 -11.70 11.32 12.25
C ILE A 481 -10.88 12.57 12.55
N TRP A 482 -10.43 13.27 11.50
CA TRP A 482 -9.80 14.58 11.61
C TRP A 482 -10.85 15.67 11.48
N LEU A 483 -11.06 16.47 12.52
CA LEU A 483 -12.13 17.48 12.54
C LEU A 483 -11.89 18.60 11.53
N GLN A 484 -10.63 18.94 11.29
CA GLN A 484 -10.21 19.96 10.32
C GLN A 484 -10.23 19.44 8.86
N ASP A 485 -10.41 18.13 8.65
CA ASP A 485 -10.67 17.51 7.35
C ASP A 485 -11.91 16.60 7.42
N LEU A 486 -12.97 17.13 8.05
CA LEU A 486 -14.16 16.38 8.44
C LEU A 486 -14.84 15.67 7.25
N LYS A 487 -14.96 16.37 6.12
CA LYS A 487 -15.67 15.87 4.93
C LYS A 487 -14.98 14.64 4.37
N ARG A 488 -13.66 14.71 4.20
CA ARG A 488 -12.86 13.57 3.75
C ARG A 488 -12.93 12.46 4.80
N SER A 489 -12.71 12.80 6.07
CA SER A 489 -12.69 11.85 7.19
C SER A 489 -14.00 11.08 7.37
N LEU A 490 -15.16 11.68 7.09
CA LEU A 490 -16.47 11.02 7.15
C LEU A 490 -16.88 10.31 5.85
N ASN A 491 -16.15 10.49 4.74
CA ASN A 491 -16.47 9.92 3.42
C ASN A 491 -15.72 8.59 3.15
N TRP A 492 -15.42 7.83 4.20
CA TRP A 492 -14.96 6.46 4.01
C TRP A 492 -16.10 5.57 3.50
N LYS A 493 -15.79 4.59 2.66
CA LYS A 493 -16.73 3.59 2.13
C LYS A 493 -16.07 2.21 2.10
N LEU A 494 -16.86 1.14 2.08
CA LEU A 494 -16.35 -0.22 1.97
C LEU A 494 -15.71 -0.47 0.61
N GLN A 495 -14.55 -1.15 0.60
CA GLN A 495 -13.88 -1.52 -0.65
C GLN A 495 -14.40 -2.84 -1.23
N ASP A 496 -14.80 -3.77 -0.37
CA ASP A 496 -15.34 -5.08 -0.72
C ASP A 496 -16.67 -5.31 0.01
N ASP A 497 -17.50 -6.24 -0.47
CA ASP A 497 -18.82 -6.58 0.11
C ASP A 497 -18.76 -7.31 1.47
N ILE A 498 -17.58 -7.37 2.11
CA ILE A 498 -17.41 -8.02 3.41
C ILE A 498 -17.90 -7.06 4.48
N ASN A 499 -19.08 -7.34 5.05
CA ASN A 499 -19.81 -6.44 5.93
C ASN A 499 -19.76 -6.92 7.39
N THR A 500 -18.58 -6.89 8.04
CA THR A 500 -18.42 -7.37 9.42
C THR A 500 -18.26 -6.24 10.43
N CYS A 501 -19.13 -6.25 11.45
CA CYS A 501 -19.04 -5.38 12.61
C CYS A 501 -18.58 -6.20 13.82
N PRO A 502 -17.68 -5.69 14.67
CA PRO A 502 -17.37 -6.32 15.95
C PRO A 502 -18.62 -6.46 16.83
N SER A 503 -18.73 -7.58 17.55
CA SER A 503 -19.83 -7.80 18.51
C SER A 503 -19.71 -6.94 19.78
N THR A 504 -18.54 -6.33 20.01
CA THR A 504 -18.26 -5.46 21.16
C THR A 504 -17.92 -4.05 20.68
N TYR A 505 -18.31 -3.04 21.46
CA TYR A 505 -17.97 -1.65 21.16
C TYR A 505 -16.44 -1.47 21.10
N ARG A 506 -15.97 -0.83 20.02
CA ARG A 506 -14.57 -0.47 19.79
C ARG A 506 -14.39 0.99 19.43
N ALA A 507 -15.27 1.51 18.59
CA ALA A 507 -15.26 2.87 18.07
C ALA A 507 -16.71 3.26 17.71
N PRO A 508 -17.03 4.57 17.68
CA PRO A 508 -18.35 5.05 17.32
C PRO A 508 -18.68 4.76 15.85
N SER A 509 -19.96 4.67 15.50
CA SER A 509 -20.38 4.22 14.16
C SER A 509 -19.87 5.11 13.01
N PHE A 510 -19.68 6.41 13.25
CA PHE A 510 -19.13 7.33 12.27
C PHE A 510 -17.63 7.09 11.97
N SER A 511 -16.93 6.34 12.82
CA SER A 511 -15.54 5.97 12.63
C SER A 511 -15.40 4.77 11.69
N TRP A 512 -14.43 4.82 10.77
CA TRP A 512 -14.00 3.66 9.98
C TRP A 512 -13.45 2.51 10.85
N ALA A 513 -13.03 2.80 12.09
CA ALA A 513 -12.57 1.78 13.03
C ALA A 513 -13.72 0.99 13.66
N SER A 514 -14.99 1.35 13.39
CA SER A 514 -16.16 0.62 13.91
C SER A 514 -16.47 -0.70 13.18
N ILE A 515 -15.79 -0.97 12.05
CA ILE A 515 -16.00 -2.17 11.21
C ILE A 515 -14.68 -2.93 11.00
N ASP A 516 -14.75 -4.21 10.62
CA ASP A 516 -13.60 -5.09 10.34
C ASP A 516 -13.35 -5.30 8.84
N SER A 517 -13.71 -4.30 8.03
CA SER A 517 -13.62 -4.37 6.58
C SER A 517 -12.58 -3.39 6.02
N PRO A 518 -11.98 -3.71 4.86
CA PRO A 518 -11.26 -2.75 4.04
C PRO A 518 -12.13 -1.56 3.65
N ILE A 519 -11.56 -0.36 3.72
CA ILE A 519 -12.23 0.85 3.26
C ILE A 519 -11.43 1.56 2.18
N PHE A 520 -12.09 2.43 1.42
CA PHE A 520 -11.45 3.46 0.62
C PHE A 520 -12.00 4.86 0.97
N MET A 521 -11.27 5.90 0.55
CA MET A 521 -11.69 7.30 0.72
C MET A 521 -11.49 8.04 -0.61
N TYR A 522 -12.46 8.87 -1.03
CA TYR A 522 -12.32 9.68 -2.24
C TYR A 522 -11.57 10.98 -1.98
N THR A 523 -10.73 11.39 -2.94
CA THR A 523 -10.12 12.73 -2.95
C THR A 523 -11.17 13.79 -3.23
N THR A 524 -11.29 14.77 -2.34
CA THR A 524 -12.34 15.79 -2.37
C THR A 524 -11.86 17.06 -3.08
N SER A 525 -11.83 17.08 -4.42
CA SER A 525 -11.40 18.28 -5.18
C SER A 525 -12.53 19.28 -5.47
N ASP A 526 -13.80 18.86 -5.43
CA ASP A 526 -14.92 19.63 -6.01
C ASP A 526 -16.01 20.02 -4.99
N LEU A 527 -15.70 20.15 -3.69
CA LEU A 527 -16.72 20.32 -2.63
C LEU A 527 -17.02 21.77 -2.27
N LEU A 528 -18.31 22.11 -2.11
CA LEU A 528 -18.72 23.39 -1.51
C LEU A 528 -18.17 23.54 -0.07
N PRO A 529 -17.66 24.71 0.32
CA PRO A 529 -17.28 25.01 1.71
C PRO A 529 -18.50 24.99 2.64
N ASP A 530 -18.27 24.77 3.94
CA ASP A 530 -19.25 24.99 5.02
C ASP A 530 -20.59 24.21 5.01
N ILE A 531 -20.71 23.12 4.25
CA ILE A 531 -21.88 22.21 4.28
C ILE A 531 -22.09 21.59 5.67
N VAL A 532 -21.00 21.22 6.34
CA VAL A 532 -21.00 20.58 7.65
C VAL A 532 -19.91 21.20 8.51
N SER A 533 -20.23 21.45 9.78
CA SER A 533 -19.33 22.05 10.77
C SER A 533 -19.44 21.33 12.10
N VAL A 534 -18.34 21.34 12.86
CA VAL A 534 -18.30 20.72 14.19
C VAL A 534 -18.84 21.71 15.23
N VAL A 535 -19.74 21.24 16.09
CA VAL A 535 -20.26 21.99 17.24
C VAL A 535 -19.51 21.62 18.52
N SER A 536 -19.40 20.32 18.79
CA SER A 536 -18.72 19.76 19.97
C SER A 536 -18.37 18.30 19.74
N TRP A 537 -17.43 17.78 20.51
CA TRP A 537 -17.04 16.38 20.50
C TRP A 537 -16.64 15.95 21.90
N ASP A 538 -16.76 14.66 22.16
CA ASP A 538 -16.33 14.03 23.40
C ASP A 538 -15.59 12.73 23.06
N VAL A 539 -14.50 12.45 23.76
CA VAL A 539 -13.69 11.25 23.58
C VAL A 539 -13.22 10.78 24.96
N GLU A 540 -13.65 9.57 25.33
CA GLU A 540 -13.17 8.90 26.53
C GLU A 540 -12.24 7.75 26.11
N PRO A 541 -10.91 7.94 26.16
CA PRO A 541 -9.98 6.84 25.95
C PRO A 541 -10.14 5.79 27.05
N LYS A 542 -9.97 4.51 26.70
CA LYS A 542 -10.02 3.43 27.70
C LYS A 542 -8.87 3.52 28.68
N ARG A 543 -7.78 4.15 28.24
CA ARG A 543 -6.55 4.36 29.00
C ARG A 543 -6.05 5.80 28.77
N GLN A 544 -4.74 6.03 28.76
CA GLN A 544 -4.11 7.35 28.64
C GLN A 544 -3.95 7.85 27.20
N ASP A 545 -3.79 6.96 26.21
CA ASP A 545 -3.56 7.38 24.82
C ASP A 545 -4.86 7.87 24.13
N PRO A 546 -4.98 9.17 23.78
CA PRO A 546 -6.17 9.69 23.08
C PRO A 546 -6.34 9.16 21.64
N PHE A 547 -5.30 8.54 21.08
CA PHE A 547 -5.34 7.89 19.77
C PHE A 547 -5.56 6.37 19.84
N GLY A 548 -5.67 5.84 21.06
CA GLY A 548 -5.72 4.40 21.33
C GLY A 548 -7.14 3.85 21.39
N GLU A 549 -7.30 2.78 22.17
CA GLU A 549 -8.59 2.13 22.40
C GLU A 549 -9.53 3.07 23.18
N LEU A 550 -10.80 3.11 22.79
CA LEU A 550 -11.80 4.02 23.35
C LEU A 550 -12.82 3.27 24.21
N LYS A 551 -13.35 3.96 25.24
CA LYS A 551 -14.60 3.57 25.91
C LYS A 551 -15.81 4.22 25.24
N HIS A 552 -15.63 5.46 24.79
CA HIS A 552 -16.69 6.25 24.17
C HIS A 552 -16.10 7.32 23.27
N ALA A 553 -16.84 7.69 22.23
CA ALA A 553 -16.65 8.95 21.53
C ALA A 553 -17.99 9.40 20.93
N SER A 554 -18.21 10.71 20.87
CA SER A 554 -19.36 11.31 20.21
C SER A 554 -18.97 12.58 19.46
N LEU A 555 -19.73 12.90 18.42
CA LEU A 555 -19.47 14.02 17.55
C LEU A 555 -20.77 14.77 17.24
N THR A 556 -20.88 16.01 17.69
CA THR A 556 -22.03 16.89 17.42
C THR A 556 -21.70 17.80 16.25
N LEU A 557 -22.53 17.73 15.22
CA LEU A 557 -22.35 18.45 13.95
C LEU A 557 -23.53 19.36 13.67
N ASN A 558 -23.27 20.47 13.00
CA ASN A 558 -24.28 21.30 12.36
C ASN A 558 -24.12 21.18 10.83
N GLY A 559 -25.19 20.83 10.13
CA GLY A 559 -25.17 20.66 8.68
C GLY A 559 -26.57 20.47 8.10
N PHE A 560 -26.65 20.27 6.78
CA PHE A 560 -27.93 20.03 6.11
C PHE A 560 -28.37 18.58 6.30
N VAL A 561 -29.45 18.39 7.06
CA VAL A 561 -30.00 17.08 7.43
C VAL A 561 -31.39 16.91 6.83
N HIS A 562 -31.57 15.83 6.08
CA HIS A 562 -32.81 15.49 5.40
C HIS A 562 -33.45 14.25 6.00
N THR A 563 -34.77 14.27 6.13
CA THR A 563 -35.53 13.02 6.33
C THR A 563 -35.47 12.24 5.04
N ALA A 564 -35.09 10.97 5.15
CA ALA A 564 -35.00 10.06 4.03
C ALA A 564 -35.80 8.79 4.32
N THR A 565 -36.20 8.07 3.26
CA THR A 565 -36.87 6.79 3.41
C THR A 565 -35.97 5.69 2.87
N LEU A 566 -35.58 4.76 3.75
CA LEU A 566 -34.89 3.54 3.38
C LEU A 566 -35.91 2.51 2.87
N ARG A 567 -35.71 2.03 1.64
CA ARG A 567 -36.57 1.04 0.99
C ARG A 567 -35.73 -0.11 0.47
N HIS A 568 -36.33 -1.29 0.48
CA HIS A 568 -35.77 -2.48 -0.15
C HIS A 568 -36.00 -2.45 -1.66
N ARG A 569 -35.00 -2.87 -2.43
CA ARG A 569 -35.14 -3.24 -3.84
C ARG A 569 -35.23 -4.75 -3.94
N SER A 570 -36.28 -5.26 -4.60
CA SER A 570 -36.46 -6.69 -4.88
C SER A 570 -35.18 -7.36 -5.40
N GLU A 571 -34.94 -8.61 -4.99
CA GLU A 571 -33.86 -9.50 -5.48
C GLU A 571 -33.51 -9.19 -6.94
N THR A 572 -32.30 -8.69 -7.17
CA THR A 572 -31.68 -8.68 -8.49
C THR A 572 -31.07 -10.07 -8.74
N SER A 573 -30.57 -10.33 -9.96
CA SER A 573 -29.75 -11.52 -10.22
C SER A 573 -28.50 -11.60 -9.33
N ASP A 574 -28.12 -10.48 -8.69
CA ASP A 574 -26.83 -10.25 -8.07
C ASP A 574 -26.92 -10.04 -6.54
N GLY A 575 -28.11 -9.96 -5.94
CA GLY A 575 -28.28 -9.87 -4.48
C GLY A 575 -29.44 -8.99 -3.97
N PHE A 576 -29.31 -8.58 -2.70
CA PHE A 576 -30.24 -7.72 -1.96
C PHE A 576 -29.67 -6.30 -1.84
N GLU A 577 -30.43 -5.27 -2.22
CA GLU A 577 -29.96 -3.87 -2.26
C GLU A 577 -30.94 -2.93 -1.53
N PHE A 578 -30.40 -1.98 -0.77
CA PHE A 578 -31.17 -0.88 -0.18
C PHE A 578 -31.12 0.38 -1.07
N ARG A 579 -32.24 1.10 -1.12
CA ARG A 579 -32.31 2.43 -1.71
C ARG A 579 -32.73 3.45 -0.67
N VAL A 580 -32.11 4.62 -0.73
CA VAL A 580 -32.47 5.78 0.07
C VAL A 580 -33.10 6.83 -0.82
N ASN A 581 -34.31 7.26 -0.45
CA ASN A 581 -35.01 8.35 -1.13
C ASN A 581 -34.83 9.63 -0.32
N ILE A 582 -34.28 10.67 -0.96
CA ILE A 582 -34.09 12.01 -0.39
C ILE A 582 -34.78 12.99 -1.34
N ALA A 583 -35.72 13.79 -0.83
CA ALA A 583 -36.60 14.61 -1.66
C ALA A 583 -37.26 13.77 -2.78
N SER A 584 -37.08 14.15 -4.06
CA SER A 584 -37.61 13.44 -5.23
C SER A 584 -36.64 12.44 -5.85
N GLU A 585 -35.42 12.30 -5.33
CA GLU A 585 -34.37 11.47 -5.92
C GLU A 585 -34.12 10.21 -5.08
N ALA A 586 -33.63 9.16 -5.73
CA ALA A 586 -33.30 7.89 -5.11
C ALA A 586 -31.87 7.46 -5.46
N ALA A 587 -31.11 7.01 -4.47
CA ALA A 587 -29.79 6.44 -4.64
C ALA A 587 -29.70 5.05 -4.01
N VAL A 588 -28.75 4.26 -4.49
CA VAL A 588 -28.34 3.02 -3.80
C VAL A 588 -27.67 3.41 -2.49
N LEU A 589 -27.99 2.69 -1.42
CA LEU A 589 -27.28 2.79 -0.16
C LEU A 589 -26.04 1.89 -0.24
N ASP A 590 -24.87 2.49 -0.03
CA ASP A 590 -23.65 1.77 0.30
C ASP A 590 -23.70 1.51 1.83
N ASP A 591 -24.33 0.41 2.27
CA ASP A 591 -24.43 0.09 3.70
C ASP A 591 -23.07 -0.32 4.28
N ASP A 592 -22.76 0.16 5.49
CA ASP A 592 -21.47 -0.11 6.13
C ASP A 592 -21.39 -1.55 6.69
N THR A 593 -22.55 -2.17 6.93
CA THR A 593 -22.75 -3.51 7.49
C THR A 593 -24.13 -4.01 7.08
N HIS A 594 -24.42 -5.31 7.23
CA HIS A 594 -25.81 -5.80 7.20
C HIS A 594 -26.72 -4.98 8.13
N LEU A 595 -27.94 -4.66 7.67
CA LEU A 595 -28.86 -3.81 8.41
C LEU A 595 -30.04 -4.59 8.99
N VAL A 596 -30.45 -4.26 10.21
CA VAL A 596 -31.64 -4.84 10.85
C VAL A 596 -32.60 -3.76 11.30
N LYS A 597 -33.90 -4.06 11.19
CA LYS A 597 -34.94 -3.24 11.79
C LYS A 597 -35.06 -3.52 13.28
N PHE A 598 -35.44 -2.49 14.02
CA PHE A 598 -35.87 -2.65 15.41
C PHE A 598 -37.00 -1.66 15.73
N GLU A 599 -37.86 -2.04 16.66
CA GLU A 599 -38.92 -1.16 17.16
C GLU A 599 -38.32 -0.16 18.15
N THR A 600 -38.71 1.10 18.00
CA THR A 600 -38.32 2.22 18.86
C THR A 600 -39.51 3.14 19.08
N LYS A 601 -39.35 4.16 19.91
CA LYS A 601 -40.36 5.19 20.15
C LYS A 601 -39.85 6.55 19.70
N SER A 602 -40.71 7.29 19.02
CA SER A 602 -40.51 8.70 18.72
C SER A 602 -40.45 9.54 20.00
N SER A 603 -40.01 10.79 19.91
CA SER A 603 -39.95 11.74 21.04
C SER A 603 -41.32 12.01 21.67
N ASP A 604 -42.40 11.82 20.91
CA ASP A 604 -43.80 11.91 21.36
C ASP A 604 -44.37 10.59 21.93
N GLY A 605 -43.55 9.53 21.97
CA GLY A 605 -43.93 8.21 22.49
C GLY A 605 -44.58 7.27 21.47
N THR A 606 -44.74 7.68 20.21
CA THR A 606 -45.32 6.86 19.15
C THR A 606 -44.37 5.72 18.76
N GLU A 607 -44.89 4.49 18.68
CA GLU A 607 -44.13 3.33 18.20
C GLU A 607 -43.77 3.47 16.72
N MET A 608 -42.51 3.26 16.40
CA MET A 608 -41.98 3.37 15.04
C MET A 608 -40.85 2.38 14.80
N TRP A 609 -40.56 2.13 13.53
CA TRP A 609 -39.40 1.32 13.14
C TRP A 609 -38.17 2.20 12.93
N SER A 610 -37.02 1.73 13.38
CA SER A 610 -35.70 2.28 13.04
C SER A 610 -34.80 1.19 12.47
N VAL A 611 -33.62 1.58 12.00
CA VAL A 611 -32.62 0.73 11.38
C VAL A 611 -31.31 0.88 12.13
N ARG A 612 -30.61 -0.24 12.34
CA ARG A 612 -29.27 -0.27 12.92
C ARG A 612 -28.37 -1.26 12.18
N ARG A 613 -27.08 -1.12 12.43
CA ARG A 613 -26.05 -2.07 12.01
C ARG A 613 -26.22 -3.43 12.69
N SER A 614 -25.86 -4.49 11.99
CA SER A 614 -25.84 -5.87 12.46
C SER A 614 -24.41 -6.37 12.60
N ASP A 615 -24.14 -7.08 13.69
CA ASP A 615 -22.91 -7.82 13.94
C ASP A 615 -22.94 -9.25 13.35
N LYS A 616 -24.08 -9.64 12.79
CA LYS A 616 -24.31 -10.95 12.18
C LYS A 616 -24.68 -10.81 10.72
N GLU A 617 -24.29 -11.82 9.95
CA GLU A 617 -24.81 -12.00 8.59
C GLU A 617 -26.33 -12.18 8.65
N VAL A 618 -27.05 -11.35 7.89
CA VAL A 618 -28.51 -11.38 7.85
C VAL A 618 -28.95 -11.69 6.44
N LYS A 619 -29.69 -12.78 6.28
CA LYS A 619 -30.44 -13.05 5.06
C LYS A 619 -31.73 -12.27 5.11
N HIS A 620 -31.83 -11.24 4.29
CA HIS A 620 -33.03 -10.43 4.24
C HIS A 620 -34.17 -11.16 3.52
N VAL A 621 -35.38 -11.07 4.05
CA VAL A 621 -36.56 -11.71 3.47
C VAL A 621 -37.42 -10.69 2.73
N LYS A 622 -37.86 -11.07 1.52
CA LYS A 622 -38.76 -10.22 0.71
C LYS A 622 -40.03 -9.88 1.47
N GLY A 623 -40.31 -8.58 1.63
CA GLY A 623 -41.52 -8.08 2.29
C GLY A 623 -41.34 -7.67 3.76
N GLU A 624 -40.27 -8.10 4.42
CA GLU A 624 -39.92 -7.71 5.81
C GLU A 624 -39.72 -6.20 5.95
N TRP A 625 -39.32 -5.55 4.86
CA TRP A 625 -39.00 -4.13 4.84
C TRP A 625 -40.16 -3.17 4.53
N GLY A 626 -41.41 -3.65 4.41
CA GLY A 626 -42.57 -2.78 4.13
C GLY A 626 -43.21 -2.14 5.39
N PRO A 627 -43.83 -0.94 5.29
CA PRO A 627 -43.44 0.21 4.47
C PRO A 627 -42.01 0.70 4.83
N GLY A 628 -41.38 1.49 3.94
CA GLY A 628 -39.99 1.93 4.12
C GLY A 628 -39.72 2.61 5.47
N VAL A 629 -38.48 2.53 5.95
CA VAL A 629 -38.10 3.02 7.28
C VAL A 629 -37.56 4.45 7.18
N ALA A 630 -38.00 5.33 8.06
CA ALA A 630 -37.48 6.68 8.13
C ALA A 630 -36.04 6.65 8.68
N VAL A 631 -35.13 7.34 7.99
CA VAL A 631 -33.74 7.54 8.38
C VAL A 631 -33.38 9.01 8.16
N LEU A 632 -32.25 9.47 8.68
CA LEU A 632 -31.73 10.81 8.41
C LEU A 632 -30.57 10.72 7.43
N ALA A 633 -30.40 11.76 6.61
CA ALA A 633 -29.30 11.89 5.68
C ALA A 633 -28.59 13.21 5.91
N LEU A 634 -27.33 13.16 6.38
CA LEU A 634 -26.48 14.33 6.51
C LEU A 634 -25.74 14.53 5.20
N CYS A 635 -25.94 15.69 4.57
CA CYS A 635 -25.18 16.08 3.40
C CYS A 635 -23.72 16.35 3.80
N LEU A 636 -22.77 15.65 3.19
CA LEU A 636 -21.33 15.90 3.39
C LEU A 636 -20.75 16.80 2.31
N ALA A 637 -21.30 16.72 1.10
CA ALA A 637 -20.71 17.27 -0.10
C ALA A 637 -21.76 17.46 -1.20
N VAL A 638 -21.67 18.58 -1.91
CA VAL A 638 -22.41 18.85 -3.16
C VAL A 638 -21.43 19.49 -4.13
N SER A 639 -21.50 19.04 -5.38
CA SER A 639 -20.71 19.53 -6.52
C SER A 639 -21.59 19.61 -7.77
N GLU A 640 -21.05 20.05 -8.91
CA GLU A 640 -21.77 19.99 -10.19
C GLU A 640 -22.05 18.56 -10.67
N LYS A 641 -21.30 17.57 -10.15
CA LYS A 641 -21.32 16.19 -10.64
C LYS A 641 -22.06 15.22 -9.71
N ALA A 642 -22.03 15.50 -8.41
CA ALA A 642 -22.61 14.62 -7.41
C ALA A 642 -22.83 15.30 -6.05
N ALA A 643 -23.80 14.76 -5.30
CA ALA A 643 -24.03 15.03 -3.89
C ALA A 643 -23.83 13.74 -3.08
N GLU A 644 -23.09 13.84 -1.97
CA GLU A 644 -22.75 12.72 -1.10
C GLU A 644 -23.38 12.92 0.29
N PHE A 645 -23.95 11.85 0.82
CA PHE A 645 -24.61 11.81 2.10
C PHE A 645 -24.07 10.67 2.95
N ILE A 646 -23.99 10.87 4.27
CA ILE A 646 -24.01 9.76 5.21
C ILE A 646 -25.43 9.53 5.68
N ILE A 647 -25.81 8.25 5.76
CA ILE A 647 -27.14 7.83 6.15
C ILE A 647 -27.09 7.37 7.61
N LEU A 648 -28.06 7.83 8.39
CA LEU A 648 -28.07 7.76 9.84
C LEU A 648 -29.34 7.08 10.34
N GLY A 649 -29.16 6.03 11.15
CA GLY A 649 -30.20 5.40 11.95
C GLY A 649 -30.23 5.99 13.37
N GLN A 650 -31.34 5.81 14.09
CA GLN A 650 -31.41 6.19 15.50
C GLN A 650 -30.64 5.18 16.35
N SER A 651 -29.86 5.64 17.34
CA SER A 651 -29.17 4.72 18.25
C SER A 651 -30.19 3.95 19.12
N PRO A 652 -30.04 2.62 19.28
CA PRO A 652 -30.92 1.83 20.14
C PRO A 652 -30.73 2.12 21.64
N HIS A 653 -29.63 2.79 22.01
CA HIS A 653 -29.31 3.10 23.41
C HIS A 653 -29.73 4.52 23.83
N ASP A 654 -29.85 5.43 22.86
CA ASP A 654 -30.23 6.83 23.09
C ASP A 654 -30.94 7.40 21.85
N ALA A 655 -32.25 7.61 21.98
CA ALA A 655 -33.09 8.11 20.90
C ALA A 655 -32.71 9.51 20.38
N THR A 656 -31.91 10.27 21.16
CA THR A 656 -31.43 11.60 20.77
C THR A 656 -30.14 11.57 19.93
N LYS A 657 -29.52 10.39 19.81
CA LYS A 657 -28.25 10.18 19.14
C LYS A 657 -28.44 9.31 17.90
N LEU A 658 -27.53 9.47 16.96
CA LEU A 658 -27.58 8.83 15.65
C LEU A 658 -26.36 7.96 15.41
N GLU A 659 -26.59 6.84 14.74
CA GLU A 659 -25.54 5.94 14.26
C GLU A 659 -25.49 5.99 12.74
N ARG A 660 -24.29 6.10 12.18
CA ARG A 660 -24.06 5.93 10.75
C ARG A 660 -24.42 4.50 10.37
N ILE A 661 -25.14 4.32 9.27
CA ILE A 661 -25.50 2.99 8.74
C ILE A 661 -25.00 2.75 7.31
N GLY A 662 -24.58 3.82 6.62
CA GLY A 662 -24.05 3.74 5.27
C GLY A 662 -23.83 5.12 4.67
N SER A 663 -23.60 5.14 3.36
CA SER A 663 -23.49 6.37 2.57
C SER A 663 -24.31 6.26 1.28
N ALA A 664 -24.63 7.40 0.68
CA ALA A 664 -25.34 7.42 -0.60
C ALA A 664 -24.84 8.56 -1.48
N ARG A 665 -24.66 8.24 -2.77
CA ARG A 665 -24.21 9.19 -3.79
C ARG A 665 -25.29 9.41 -4.83
N PHE A 666 -25.63 10.68 -5.05
CA PHE A 666 -26.55 11.11 -6.09
C PHE A 666 -25.75 11.77 -7.21
N THR A 667 -25.88 11.30 -8.45
CA THR A 667 -25.06 11.76 -9.58
C THR A 667 -25.84 12.66 -10.53
N ALA A 668 -25.15 13.63 -11.13
CA ALA A 668 -25.73 14.65 -12.01
C ALA A 668 -26.16 14.15 -13.40
N VAL A 669 -26.32 12.83 -13.55
CA VAL A 669 -26.75 12.22 -14.81
C VAL A 669 -28.25 12.48 -15.07
N THR A 670 -28.99 12.94 -14.05
CA THR A 670 -30.41 13.30 -14.18
C THR A 670 -30.59 14.79 -14.49
N PRO A 671 -31.54 15.15 -15.38
CA PRO A 671 -31.86 16.55 -15.65
C PRO A 671 -32.35 17.33 -14.41
N SER A 672 -32.86 16.63 -13.40
CA SER A 672 -33.35 17.17 -12.13
C SER A 672 -32.24 17.45 -11.09
N TYR A 673 -30.99 17.05 -11.36
CA TYR A 673 -29.92 17.13 -10.36
C TYR A 673 -29.65 18.55 -9.87
N VAL A 674 -29.70 19.55 -10.75
CA VAL A 674 -29.43 20.95 -10.35
C VAL A 674 -30.47 21.42 -9.34
N ASP A 675 -31.75 21.12 -9.57
CA ASP A 675 -32.84 21.46 -8.66
C ASP A 675 -32.69 20.70 -7.33
N PHE A 676 -32.35 19.41 -7.40
CA PHE A 676 -32.05 18.58 -6.22
C PHE A 676 -30.88 19.16 -5.39
N ALA A 677 -29.75 19.47 -6.02
CA ALA A 677 -28.57 20.02 -5.37
C ALA A 677 -28.87 21.35 -4.66
N ASN A 678 -29.68 22.21 -5.29
CA ASN A 678 -30.16 23.45 -4.70
C ASN A 678 -31.17 23.22 -3.57
N GLU A 679 -32.03 22.19 -3.66
CA GLU A 679 -32.99 21.84 -2.62
C GLU A 679 -32.29 21.32 -1.36
N VAL A 680 -31.32 20.41 -1.52
CA VAL A 680 -30.67 19.75 -0.38
C VAL A 680 -29.76 20.66 0.42
N THR A 681 -29.45 21.85 -0.10
CA THR A 681 -28.61 22.87 0.53
C THR A 681 -29.40 24.09 1.03
N ARG A 682 -30.74 24.01 1.10
CA ARG A 682 -31.56 25.10 1.68
C ARG A 682 -31.37 25.19 3.19
N ASP A 683 -31.22 26.42 3.70
CA ASP A 683 -31.00 26.71 5.12
C ASP A 683 -32.08 26.14 6.06
N CYS A 684 -33.30 25.92 5.58
CA CYS A 684 -34.36 25.30 6.38
C CYS A 684 -34.05 23.85 6.80
N TYR A 685 -33.08 23.19 6.16
CA TYR A 685 -32.61 21.85 6.52
C TYR A 685 -31.41 21.85 7.45
N ARG A 686 -30.92 23.02 7.87
CA ARG A 686 -29.74 23.09 8.73
C ARG A 686 -30.11 22.70 10.16
N GLN A 687 -29.54 21.60 10.65
CA GLN A 687 -29.86 21.02 11.95
C GLN A 687 -28.58 20.64 12.70
N THR A 688 -28.70 20.59 14.03
CA THR A 688 -27.65 20.08 14.90
C THR A 688 -27.98 18.66 15.30
N ILE A 689 -27.06 17.73 15.05
CA ILE A 689 -27.21 16.30 15.34
C ILE A 689 -25.98 15.77 16.09
N THR A 690 -26.15 14.71 16.87
CA THR A 690 -25.05 14.04 17.59
C THR A 690 -24.89 12.62 17.08
N LEU A 691 -23.68 12.30 16.62
CA LEU A 691 -23.28 10.98 16.15
C LEU A 691 -22.56 10.21 17.25
N VAL A 692 -22.81 8.89 17.33
CA VAL A 692 -22.16 7.94 18.26
C VAL A 692 -21.77 6.62 17.64
#